data_AF-A0A5Q4GWM2-F1
#
_entry.id   AF-A0A5Q4GWM2-F1
#
_cell.length_a   1.000
_cell.length_b   1.000
_cell.length_c   1.000
_cell.angle_alpha   90.00
_cell.angle_beta   90.00
_cell.angle_gamma   90.00
#
_symmetry.space_group_name_H-M   'P 1'
#
loop_
_entity.id
_entity.type
_entity.pdbx_description
1 polymer ?
#
loop_
_entity_poly.entity_id
_entity_poly.type
_entity_poly.pdbx_seq_one_letter_code
_entity_poly.pdbx_strand_id
1 'polypeptide(L)'
;MAANFTTAIRSEIELELDPEQTRQQQAQWEADLAGLQQKRAEFENQQLPTQFANWISQYNPEESESPWRTLEVIDIQSSGGSKFEPQGDGSWLAIGPAPQQDVLTIKARSVHPAASKLRLEALAHPSLPRQGPGRADNGNFALGNLQISVGPAAAHASAENQPAGRQVSLRHAAATHQQNADSLSVVASIDDDPVASGWAVDFGGIGQDQAAVFEFQETLQLEGPTQWTIQLTFNHPNPRHAIGRFRVAISDQESAPIAVGSDPIDPKIHTALAEAKSSGDRDSAAWQNAQAWFATTLPKWQELNRPLSELESAGPPRNLTKVMVTGEGLPPMSHHADGRGFPHFYPETYYLNRGDVSQKKAVVTAGFLQVLTPSDVSPAKWQTGHTDEHSKTSRRRTALANWMTDTDRGAGHLVARVIVNRVWQHHFGRGLVATPNDFGVSGDRPSHPELLDWLAHDLIQHDWRLKRLHHLIMSSSVYLQSTAHDEPRATIDRENMLVWRWTPRRLEAEAIRDSMLAVSGKLDPTMYGPGTLDQNMTRRSIYFFIKRSQLIPMMMLFDWPEHLGSIGQRSSTTIAPQALMFLNSQPGRQYAQAVATRLSQESPELNVVEGYRRVLARGPTQQETALATTFLETQATHYREQNLADPTLAALTDLCQALMSMNEFVYIP
;
A
#
# COMPACT_ATOMS: atom_id res chain seq x y z
N MET A 1 5.60 -31.88 17.93
CA MET A 1 6.08 -31.00 16.84
C MET A 1 4.98 -30.16 16.20
N ALA A 2 3.87 -30.73 15.70
CA ALA A 2 2.80 -29.96 15.03
C ALA A 2 2.19 -28.84 15.90
N ALA A 3 2.04 -29.06 17.21
CA ALA A 3 1.56 -28.06 18.17
C ALA A 3 2.42 -26.78 18.27
N ASN A 4 3.62 -26.76 17.68
CA ASN A 4 4.43 -25.54 17.60
C ASN A 4 3.88 -24.51 16.60
N PHE A 5 2.90 -24.87 15.76
CA PHE A 5 2.39 -24.03 14.67
C PHE A 5 0.90 -23.67 14.79
N THR A 6 0.18 -24.20 15.79
CA THR A 6 -1.29 -24.18 15.85
C THR A 6 -1.90 -22.80 16.13
N THR A 7 -1.10 -21.90 16.69
CA THR A 7 -1.48 -20.54 17.09
C THR A 7 -0.99 -19.47 16.12
N ALA A 8 -0.25 -19.85 15.08
CA ALA A 8 0.29 -18.92 14.10
C ALA A 8 -0.75 -18.61 13.03
N ILE A 9 -1.00 -17.33 12.80
CA ILE A 9 -1.97 -16.84 11.81
C ILE A 9 -1.28 -15.92 10.82
N ARG A 10 -1.87 -15.83 9.63
CA ARG A 10 -1.48 -14.85 8.63
C ARG A 10 -2.10 -13.50 8.98
N SER A 11 -1.28 -12.48 8.94
CA SER A 11 -1.64 -11.11 9.27
C SER A 11 -0.95 -10.17 8.29
N GLU A 12 -1.52 -8.98 8.14
CA GLU A 12 -0.87 -7.89 7.44
C GLU A 12 -0.43 -6.87 8.48
N ILE A 13 0.86 -6.50 8.43
CA ILE A 13 1.41 -5.43 9.27
C ILE A 13 2.11 -4.43 8.39
N GLU A 14 2.26 -3.22 8.90
CA GLU A 14 3.05 -2.17 8.26
C GLU A 14 4.45 -2.17 8.86
N LEU A 15 5.46 -2.34 8.00
CA LEU A 15 6.86 -2.29 8.38
C LEU A 15 7.58 -1.19 7.61
N GLU A 16 8.48 -0.53 8.31
CA GLU A 16 9.51 0.30 7.69
C GLU A 16 10.64 -0.60 7.18
N LEU A 17 10.75 -0.73 5.86
CA LEU A 17 11.77 -1.59 5.23
C LEU A 17 13.10 -0.85 4.98
N ASP A 18 13.07 0.48 4.89
CA ASP A 18 14.25 1.34 4.73
C ASP A 18 14.27 2.47 5.77
N PRO A 19 14.66 2.16 7.02
CA PRO A 19 14.64 3.14 8.11
C PRO A 19 15.66 4.27 7.93
N GLU A 20 16.69 4.08 7.10
CA GLU A 20 17.66 5.14 6.82
C GLU A 20 17.07 6.16 5.83
N GLN A 21 16.43 5.68 4.76
CA GLN A 21 15.76 6.57 3.82
C GLN A 21 14.64 7.37 4.49
N THR A 22 13.82 6.75 5.35
CA THR A 22 12.77 7.49 6.09
C THR A 22 13.37 8.55 7.00
N ARG A 23 14.46 8.25 7.74
CA ARG A 23 15.15 9.25 8.58
C ARG A 23 15.61 10.45 7.77
N GLN A 24 16.19 10.22 6.59
CA GLN A 24 16.66 11.29 5.71
C GLN A 24 15.49 12.15 5.20
N GLN A 25 14.39 11.53 4.78
CA GLN A 25 13.20 12.24 4.34
C GLN A 25 12.52 13.01 5.48
N GLN A 26 12.52 12.47 6.70
CA GLN A 26 12.01 13.16 7.87
C GLN A 26 12.87 14.38 8.22
N ALA A 27 14.19 14.25 8.22
CA ALA A 27 15.10 15.38 8.45
C ALA A 27 14.93 16.49 7.40
N GLN A 28 14.71 16.12 6.13
CA GLN A 28 14.41 17.07 5.06
C GLN A 28 13.06 17.78 5.32
N TRP A 29 12.02 17.03 5.68
CA TRP A 29 10.71 17.59 6.02
C TRP A 29 10.80 18.57 7.21
N GLU A 30 11.57 18.24 8.25
CA GLU A 30 11.81 19.12 9.41
C GLU A 30 12.53 20.41 9.00
N ALA A 31 13.52 20.33 8.11
CA ALA A 31 14.24 21.50 7.59
C ALA A 31 13.34 22.40 6.73
N ASP A 32 12.50 21.81 5.87
CA ASP A 32 11.55 22.54 5.03
C ASP A 32 10.48 23.23 5.88
N LEU A 33 9.97 22.54 6.91
CA LEU A 33 9.01 23.10 7.87
C LEU A 33 9.59 24.31 8.60
N ALA A 34 10.80 24.18 9.15
CA ALA A 34 11.47 25.28 9.84
C ALA A 34 11.71 26.47 8.92
N GLY A 35 12.12 26.24 7.66
CA GLY A 35 12.34 27.29 6.68
C GLY A 35 11.07 28.05 6.29
N LEU A 36 9.93 27.36 6.17
CA LEU A 36 8.64 27.99 5.89
C LEU A 36 8.09 28.76 7.09
N GLN A 37 8.21 28.19 8.30
CA GLN A 37 7.84 28.87 9.54
C GLN A 37 8.65 30.16 9.75
N GLN A 38 9.95 30.13 9.47
CA GLN A 38 10.82 31.30 9.55
C GLN A 38 10.36 32.40 8.58
N LYS A 39 10.07 32.08 7.32
CA LYS A 39 9.61 33.07 6.32
C LYS A 39 8.30 33.73 6.70
N ARG A 40 7.34 32.96 7.24
CA ARG A 40 6.06 33.50 7.73
C ARG A 40 6.30 34.41 8.94
N ALA A 41 7.10 33.95 9.90
CA ALA A 41 7.44 34.72 11.10
C ALA A 41 8.20 36.03 10.77
N GLU A 42 9.10 36.02 9.78
CA GLU A 42 9.78 37.23 9.30
C GLU A 42 8.79 38.27 8.76
N PHE A 43 7.80 37.85 7.97
CA PHE A 43 6.74 38.74 7.49
C PHE A 43 5.86 39.26 8.64
N GLU A 44 5.42 38.36 9.53
CA GLU A 44 4.58 38.68 10.70
C GLU A 44 5.28 39.64 11.66
N ASN A 45 6.60 39.55 11.82
CA ASN A 45 7.36 40.39 12.74
C ASN A 45 7.81 41.73 12.12
N GLN A 46 8.14 41.76 10.82
CA GLN A 46 8.77 42.93 10.20
C GLN A 46 7.81 43.81 9.41
N GLN A 47 6.83 43.21 8.72
CA GLN A 47 5.97 43.93 7.76
C GLN A 47 4.55 44.09 8.25
N LEU A 48 3.97 43.04 8.83
CA LEU A 48 2.60 43.02 9.32
C LEU A 48 2.30 44.13 10.34
N PRO A 49 3.18 44.48 11.31
CA PRO A 49 2.86 45.48 12.32
C PRO A 49 2.63 46.88 11.72
N THR A 50 3.47 47.26 10.76
CA THR A 50 3.36 48.56 10.08
C THR A 50 2.15 48.61 9.16
N GLN A 51 1.88 47.53 8.41
CA GLN A 51 0.71 47.45 7.52
C GLN A 51 -0.60 47.51 8.32
N PHE A 52 -0.68 46.78 9.44
CA PHE A 52 -1.84 46.79 10.31
C PHE A 52 -2.06 48.17 10.95
N ALA A 53 -1.01 48.79 11.50
CA ALA A 53 -1.11 50.12 12.12
C ALA A 53 -1.60 51.20 11.15
N ASN A 54 -1.19 51.14 9.88
CA ASN A 54 -1.68 52.05 8.85
C ASN A 54 -3.14 51.79 8.51
N TRP A 55 -3.51 50.52 8.32
CA TRP A 55 -4.88 50.14 7.97
C TRP A 55 -5.88 50.45 9.09
N ILE A 56 -5.58 50.10 10.35
CA ILE A 56 -6.48 50.31 11.49
C ILE A 56 -6.75 51.79 11.77
N SER A 57 -5.82 52.68 11.42
CA SER A 57 -6.01 54.14 11.55
C SER A 57 -7.10 54.69 10.62
N GLN A 58 -7.35 54.01 9.49
CA GLN A 58 -8.34 54.38 8.47
C GLN A 58 -9.64 53.57 8.60
N TYR A 59 -9.62 52.48 9.36
CA TYR A 59 -10.76 51.60 9.57
C TYR A 59 -11.93 52.33 10.24
N ASN A 60 -13.12 52.38 9.65
CA ASN A 60 -14.30 53.00 10.26
C ASN A 60 -15.29 51.93 10.79
N PRO A 61 -15.47 51.80 12.12
CA PRO A 61 -16.35 50.78 12.69
C PRO A 61 -17.85 51.03 12.42
N GLU A 62 -18.26 52.25 12.02
CA GLU A 62 -19.68 52.59 11.77
C GLU A 62 -20.13 52.37 10.30
N GLU A 63 -19.21 52.29 9.33
CA GLU A 63 -19.54 52.07 7.90
C GLU A 63 -19.56 50.58 7.50
N SER A 64 -19.27 49.68 8.43
CA SER A 64 -19.14 48.23 8.19
C SER A 64 -20.35 47.42 8.68
N GLU A 65 -21.57 47.94 8.54
CA GLU A 65 -22.76 47.14 8.83
C GLU A 65 -23.00 46.12 7.72
N SER A 66 -22.80 44.86 8.08
CA SER A 66 -23.16 43.74 7.22
C SER A 66 -24.63 43.70 6.85
N PRO A 67 -24.98 43.31 5.61
CA PRO A 67 -26.35 42.96 5.29
C PRO A 67 -26.80 41.65 5.97
N TRP A 68 -25.88 40.88 6.56
CA TRP A 68 -26.16 39.58 7.19
C TRP A 68 -25.83 39.60 8.68
N ARG A 69 -26.71 39.02 9.49
CA ARG A 69 -26.59 39.00 10.95
C ARG A 69 -26.51 37.56 11.44
N THR A 70 -25.34 37.15 11.93
CA THR A 70 -25.09 35.79 12.45
C THR A 70 -26.00 35.49 13.63
N LEU A 71 -26.65 34.32 13.60
CA LEU A 71 -27.49 33.86 14.70
C LEU A 71 -26.63 33.33 15.86
N GLU A 72 -27.02 33.65 17.09
CA GLU A 72 -26.37 33.09 18.28
C GLU A 72 -26.86 31.67 18.51
N VAL A 73 -26.06 30.66 18.16
CA VAL A 73 -26.41 29.24 18.38
C VAL A 73 -26.26 28.88 19.86
N ILE A 74 -27.30 28.27 20.42
CA ILE A 74 -27.43 27.94 21.85
C ILE A 74 -27.31 26.44 22.09
N ASP A 75 -27.85 25.64 21.17
CA ASP A 75 -27.87 24.19 21.27
C ASP A 75 -27.82 23.57 19.87
N ILE A 76 -27.10 22.46 19.74
CA ILE A 76 -27.01 21.66 18.51
C ILE A 76 -27.23 20.21 18.89
N GLN A 77 -28.28 19.61 18.35
CA GLN A 77 -28.61 18.19 18.55
C GLN A 77 -28.42 17.44 17.25
N SER A 78 -27.81 16.26 17.32
CA SER A 78 -27.56 15.38 16.17
C SER A 78 -28.17 14.02 16.41
N SER A 79 -28.97 13.53 15.44
CA SER A 79 -29.48 12.16 15.48
C SER A 79 -28.40 11.12 15.18
N GLY A 80 -27.38 11.48 14.41
CA GLY A 80 -26.21 10.65 14.08
C GLY A 80 -25.11 10.63 15.14
N GLY A 81 -25.25 11.42 16.21
CA GLY A 81 -24.27 11.52 17.30
C GLY A 81 -23.07 12.43 17.02
N SER A 82 -23.16 13.30 16.01
CA SER A 82 -22.16 14.35 15.74
C SER A 82 -22.05 15.32 16.92
N LYS A 83 -20.81 15.68 17.27
CA LYS A 83 -20.51 16.72 18.27
C LYS A 83 -19.96 17.95 17.57
N PHE A 84 -20.23 19.13 18.12
CA PHE A 84 -19.81 20.41 17.54
C PHE A 84 -19.09 21.28 18.55
N GLU A 85 -18.02 21.92 18.10
CA GLU A 85 -17.25 22.89 18.88
C GLU A 85 -17.42 24.30 18.31
N PRO A 86 -17.74 25.30 19.15
CA PRO A 86 -17.89 26.68 18.69
C PRO A 86 -16.53 27.25 18.26
N GLN A 87 -16.53 27.99 17.17
CA GLN A 87 -15.36 28.65 16.61
C GLN A 87 -15.37 30.15 16.94
N GLY A 88 -14.21 30.79 16.82
CA GLY A 88 -14.03 32.21 17.11
C GLY A 88 -14.64 33.17 16.08
N ASP A 89 -15.33 32.67 15.05
CA ASP A 89 -15.94 33.45 13.96
C ASP A 89 -17.48 33.24 13.86
N GLY A 90 -18.10 32.75 14.94
CA GLY A 90 -19.51 32.41 15.02
C GLY A 90 -19.91 31.12 14.29
N SER A 91 -18.96 30.38 13.70
CA SER A 91 -19.21 29.06 13.12
C SER A 91 -19.07 27.93 14.14
N TRP A 92 -19.52 26.73 13.76
CA TRP A 92 -19.43 25.52 14.57
C TRP A 92 -18.78 24.40 13.77
N LEU A 93 -17.75 23.77 14.34
CA LEU A 93 -16.98 22.69 13.71
C LEU A 93 -17.40 21.34 14.27
N ALA A 94 -17.77 20.40 13.40
CA ALA A 94 -18.04 19.03 13.76
C ALA A 94 -16.74 18.31 14.14
N ILE A 95 -16.76 17.60 15.26
CA ILE A 95 -15.65 16.79 15.77
C ILE A 95 -16.02 15.32 15.90
N GLY A 96 -15.00 14.46 15.90
CA GLY A 96 -15.17 13.01 16.00
C GLY A 96 -15.55 12.33 14.68
N PRO A 97 -15.97 11.05 14.72
CA PRO A 97 -16.31 10.29 13.52
C PRO A 97 -17.57 10.84 12.83
N ALA A 98 -17.58 10.83 11.51
CA ALA A 98 -18.73 11.27 10.73
C ALA A 98 -19.85 10.20 10.75
N PRO A 99 -21.11 10.60 10.98
CA PRO A 99 -22.23 9.67 11.02
C PRO A 99 -22.56 9.17 9.61
N GLN A 100 -23.28 8.05 9.52
CA GLN A 100 -23.73 7.53 8.22
C GLN A 100 -24.76 8.47 7.57
N GLN A 101 -25.75 8.87 8.35
CA GLN A 101 -26.77 9.88 8.06
C GLN A 101 -26.98 10.73 9.31
N ASP A 102 -27.46 11.95 9.17
CA ASP A 102 -27.65 12.86 10.30
C ASP A 102 -28.87 13.77 10.12
N VAL A 103 -29.49 14.14 11.23
CA VAL A 103 -30.46 15.24 11.31
C VAL A 103 -29.94 16.17 12.39
N LEU A 104 -29.51 17.36 11.98
CA LEU A 104 -29.01 18.39 12.89
C LEU A 104 -30.14 19.36 13.22
N THR A 105 -30.47 19.46 14.51
CA THR A 105 -31.40 20.47 15.03
C THR A 105 -30.61 21.55 15.75
N ILE A 106 -30.55 22.74 15.14
CA ILE A 106 -29.83 23.91 15.63
C ILE A 106 -30.84 24.85 16.27
N LYS A 107 -30.68 25.14 17.56
CA LYS A 107 -31.44 26.19 18.25
C LYS A 107 -30.58 27.44 18.37
N ALA A 108 -31.07 28.56 17.86
CA ALA A 108 -30.36 29.83 17.87
C ALA A 108 -31.26 30.99 18.32
N ARG A 109 -30.67 32.14 18.67
CA ARG A 109 -31.37 33.38 19.02
C ARG A 109 -30.98 34.53 18.11
N SER A 110 -31.92 35.46 17.92
CA SER A 110 -31.66 36.80 17.38
C SER A 110 -32.54 37.83 18.07
N VAL A 111 -32.14 39.10 17.96
CA VAL A 111 -32.90 40.27 18.45
C VAL A 111 -33.25 41.24 17.31
N HIS A 112 -33.14 40.79 16.06
CA HIS A 112 -33.45 41.62 14.89
C HIS A 112 -34.95 41.77 14.69
N PRO A 113 -35.43 42.96 14.27
CA PRO A 113 -36.87 43.25 14.18
C PRO A 113 -37.55 42.60 12.97
N ALA A 114 -36.78 42.16 11.98
CA ALA A 114 -37.30 41.49 10.79
C ALA A 114 -36.30 40.48 10.20
N ALA A 115 -36.82 39.55 9.41
CA ALA A 115 -36.02 38.64 8.60
C ALA A 115 -36.79 38.18 7.36
N SER A 116 -36.16 38.20 6.20
CA SER A 116 -36.71 37.73 4.92
C SER A 116 -35.86 36.63 4.27
N LYS A 117 -34.63 36.42 4.73
CA LYS A 117 -33.70 35.40 4.21
C LYS A 117 -32.90 34.74 5.34
N LEU A 118 -32.51 33.47 5.13
CA LEU A 118 -31.51 32.75 5.93
C LEU A 118 -30.33 32.36 5.06
N ARG A 119 -29.10 32.58 5.54
CA ARG A 119 -27.88 32.08 4.95
C ARG A 119 -27.30 30.94 5.77
N LEU A 120 -26.99 29.82 5.11
CA LEU A 120 -26.20 28.72 5.64
C LEU A 120 -24.85 28.72 4.93
N GLU A 121 -23.78 28.89 5.69
CA GLU A 121 -22.41 28.74 5.20
C GLU A 121 -21.89 27.35 5.56
N ALA A 122 -21.29 26.66 4.60
CA ALA A 122 -20.56 25.42 4.77
C ALA A 122 -19.08 25.74 4.54
N LEU A 123 -18.30 25.76 5.61
CA LEU A 123 -16.96 26.34 5.64
C LEU A 123 -15.89 25.26 5.57
N ALA A 124 -14.87 25.47 4.74
CA ALA A 124 -13.67 24.67 4.71
C ALA A 124 -12.93 24.73 6.07
N HIS A 125 -12.29 23.62 6.43
CA HIS A 125 -11.46 23.58 7.63
C HIS A 125 -10.33 22.55 7.48
N PRO A 126 -9.09 22.85 7.94
CA PRO A 126 -7.96 21.93 7.81
C PRO A 126 -8.17 20.55 8.45
N SER A 127 -9.00 20.46 9.49
CA SER A 127 -9.31 19.18 10.16
C SER A 127 -10.35 18.32 9.42
N LEU A 128 -10.96 18.82 8.35
CA LEU A 128 -11.99 18.12 7.58
C LEU A 128 -11.37 17.42 6.36
N PRO A 129 -11.98 16.32 5.86
CA PRO A 129 -11.47 15.61 4.69
C PRO A 129 -11.30 16.55 3.49
N ARG A 130 -10.17 16.42 2.78
CA ARG A 130 -9.80 17.27 1.63
C ARG A 130 -9.86 18.78 1.92
N GLN A 131 -9.79 19.18 3.19
CA GLN A 131 -10.01 20.57 3.64
C GLN A 131 -11.36 21.13 3.17
N GLY A 132 -12.30 20.26 2.81
CA GLY A 132 -13.60 20.64 2.29
C GLY A 132 -14.60 21.01 3.38
N PRO A 133 -15.76 21.54 3.00
CA PRO A 133 -16.79 21.95 3.95
C PRO A 133 -17.62 20.79 4.52
N GLY A 134 -17.44 19.57 4.01
CA GLY A 134 -18.16 18.37 4.43
C GLY A 134 -17.28 17.28 5.04
N ARG A 135 -17.93 16.19 5.50
CA ARG A 135 -17.30 15.12 6.28
C ARG A 135 -17.13 13.80 5.51
N ALA A 136 -17.53 13.74 4.24
CA ALA A 136 -17.27 12.60 3.37
C ALA A 136 -15.77 12.53 3.02
N ASP A 137 -15.25 11.36 2.60
CA ASP A 137 -13.80 11.19 2.32
C ASP A 137 -13.27 12.13 1.21
N ASN A 138 -14.14 12.59 0.32
CA ASN A 138 -13.84 13.59 -0.72
C ASN A 138 -14.00 15.05 -0.23
N GLY A 139 -14.36 15.28 1.03
CA GLY A 139 -14.62 16.62 1.60
C GLY A 139 -16.00 17.18 1.30
N ASN A 140 -16.90 16.39 0.71
CA ASN A 140 -18.23 16.82 0.32
C ASN A 140 -19.26 16.65 1.46
N PHE A 141 -20.39 17.34 1.33
CA PHE A 141 -21.62 17.13 2.11
C PHE A 141 -22.82 17.08 1.14
N ALA A 142 -23.97 16.63 1.63
CA ALA A 142 -25.21 16.66 0.87
C ALA A 142 -26.38 17.03 1.79
N LEU A 143 -26.83 18.27 1.73
CA LEU A 143 -27.97 18.76 2.51
C LEU A 143 -29.28 18.40 1.80
N GLY A 144 -29.97 17.37 2.26
CA GLY A 144 -31.20 16.89 1.66
C GLY A 144 -32.43 17.74 1.97
N ASN A 145 -32.58 18.24 3.20
CA ASN A 145 -33.74 19.09 3.54
C ASN A 145 -33.40 20.13 4.62
N LEU A 146 -33.96 21.34 4.48
CA LEU A 146 -33.90 22.45 5.44
C LEU A 146 -35.31 22.82 5.91
N GLN A 147 -35.55 22.72 7.21
CA GLN A 147 -36.78 23.21 7.85
C GLN A 147 -36.46 24.28 8.89
N ILE A 148 -37.25 25.35 8.92
CA ILE A 148 -37.07 26.47 9.84
C ILE A 148 -38.38 26.73 10.59
N SER A 149 -38.29 26.92 11.90
CA SER A 149 -39.39 27.45 12.71
C SER A 149 -38.89 28.55 13.65
N VAL A 150 -39.75 29.53 13.91
CA VAL A 150 -39.47 30.69 14.76
C VAL A 150 -40.49 30.82 15.86
N GLY A 151 -40.07 31.23 17.05
CA GLY A 151 -40.96 31.50 18.17
C GLY A 151 -40.37 32.54 19.14
N PRO A 152 -41.18 33.09 20.05
CA PRO A 152 -40.67 33.99 21.07
C PRO A 152 -39.62 33.26 21.93
N ALA A 153 -38.49 33.91 22.21
CA ALA A 153 -37.49 33.36 23.11
C ALA A 153 -38.03 33.40 24.54
N ALA A 154 -38.57 32.27 25.02
CA ALA A 154 -39.14 32.20 26.36
C ALA A 154 -38.06 32.46 27.42
N ALA A 155 -38.24 33.50 28.24
CA ALA A 155 -37.52 33.64 29.50
C ALA A 155 -38.00 32.53 30.44
N HIS A 156 -37.21 31.46 30.56
CA HIS A 156 -37.40 30.36 31.54
C HIS A 156 -38.69 29.53 31.43
N ALA A 157 -39.02 28.99 30.24
CA ALA A 157 -40.03 27.93 30.13
C ALA A 157 -39.38 26.53 30.14
N SER A 158 -39.91 25.62 30.98
CA SER A 158 -39.55 24.20 31.01
C SER A 158 -39.88 23.50 29.68
N ALA A 159 -39.05 22.52 29.29
CA ALA A 159 -39.08 21.85 27.97
C ALA A 159 -40.43 21.24 27.56
N GLU A 160 -41.35 20.99 28.50
CA GLU A 160 -42.64 20.34 28.24
C GLU A 160 -43.78 21.29 27.80
N ASN A 161 -43.57 22.62 27.80
CA ASN A 161 -44.63 23.60 27.50
C ASN A 161 -44.16 24.81 26.66
N GLN A 162 -43.24 24.60 25.71
CA GLN A 162 -42.93 25.63 24.70
C GLN A 162 -43.98 25.60 23.58
N PRO A 163 -44.58 26.75 23.20
CA PRO A 163 -45.47 26.80 22.03
C PRO A 163 -44.68 26.37 20.79
N ALA A 164 -45.29 25.52 19.96
CA ALA A 164 -44.69 25.10 18.68
C ALA A 164 -44.38 26.35 17.86
N GLY A 165 -43.11 26.54 17.49
CA GLY A 165 -42.67 27.67 16.69
C GLY A 165 -43.45 27.72 15.36
N ARG A 166 -43.74 28.94 14.89
CA ARG A 166 -44.31 29.16 13.55
C ARG A 166 -43.32 28.64 12.51
N GLN A 167 -43.73 27.66 11.71
CA GLN A 167 -42.94 27.17 10.60
C GLN A 167 -42.79 28.26 9.53
N VAL A 168 -41.57 28.41 9.00
CA VAL A 168 -41.24 29.39 7.97
C VAL A 168 -41.20 28.67 6.63
N SER A 169 -42.08 29.08 5.71
CA SER A 169 -42.08 28.58 4.33
C SER A 169 -40.98 29.25 3.51
N LEU A 170 -40.27 28.46 2.70
CA LEU A 170 -39.18 28.91 1.83
C LEU A 170 -39.66 28.95 0.37
N ARG A 171 -39.30 30.01 -0.36
CA ARG A 171 -39.77 30.25 -1.74
C ARG A 171 -38.68 30.10 -2.80
N HIS A 172 -37.43 30.36 -2.41
CA HIS A 172 -36.29 30.35 -3.32
C HIS A 172 -35.02 29.98 -2.57
N ALA A 173 -34.08 29.34 -3.27
CA ALA A 173 -32.76 29.02 -2.74
C ALA A 173 -31.70 29.23 -3.82
N ALA A 174 -30.56 29.79 -3.43
CA ALA A 174 -29.42 30.01 -4.31
C ALA A 174 -28.11 29.81 -3.56
N ALA A 175 -27.07 29.31 -4.24
CA ALA A 175 -25.79 28.99 -3.62
C ALA A 175 -24.61 29.52 -4.42
N THR A 176 -23.47 29.73 -3.76
CA THR A 176 -22.20 30.14 -4.37
C THR A 176 -21.65 29.06 -5.31
N HIS A 177 -21.85 27.80 -4.94
CA HIS A 177 -21.51 26.64 -5.76
C HIS A 177 -22.53 25.53 -5.51
N GLN A 178 -22.83 24.76 -6.55
CA GLN A 178 -23.65 23.57 -6.47
C GLN A 178 -23.18 22.55 -7.52
N GLN A 179 -23.26 21.27 -7.18
CA GLN A 179 -22.65 20.21 -7.97
C GLN A 179 -23.32 20.04 -9.35
N ASN A 180 -24.62 20.26 -9.44
CA ASN A 180 -25.37 20.31 -10.70
C ASN A 180 -26.60 21.21 -10.57
N ALA A 181 -27.35 21.36 -11.66
CA ALA A 181 -28.58 22.17 -11.71
C ALA A 181 -29.85 21.39 -11.34
N ASP A 182 -29.75 20.08 -11.11
CA ASP A 182 -30.88 19.18 -10.91
C ASP A 182 -30.91 18.67 -9.45
N SER A 183 -30.70 17.36 -9.24
CA SER A 183 -30.85 16.69 -7.95
C SER A 183 -29.80 17.08 -6.90
N LEU A 184 -28.68 17.70 -7.28
CA LEU A 184 -27.64 18.15 -6.35
C LEU A 184 -27.48 19.67 -6.33
N SER A 185 -28.57 20.36 -6.62
CA SER A 185 -28.70 21.82 -6.50
C SER A 185 -29.17 22.22 -5.10
N VAL A 186 -29.01 23.50 -4.74
CA VAL A 186 -29.50 24.02 -3.45
C VAL A 186 -31.03 24.06 -3.35
N VAL A 187 -31.73 24.14 -4.49
CA VAL A 187 -33.19 24.11 -4.54
C VAL A 187 -33.73 22.76 -4.10
N ALA A 188 -32.96 21.68 -4.34
CA ALA A 188 -33.31 20.35 -3.87
C ALA A 188 -33.27 20.19 -2.33
N SER A 189 -32.82 21.22 -1.59
CA SER A 189 -32.88 21.21 -0.11
C SER A 189 -34.20 21.75 0.45
N ILE A 190 -35.15 22.15 -0.40
CA ILE A 190 -36.46 22.71 -0.01
C ILE A 190 -37.64 22.14 -0.81
N ASP A 191 -37.46 21.05 -1.56
CA ASP A 191 -38.45 20.48 -2.48
C ASP A 191 -39.37 19.40 -1.86
N ASP A 192 -39.22 19.15 -0.55
CA ASP A 192 -39.94 18.11 0.21
C ASP A 192 -39.82 16.68 -0.38
N ASP A 193 -38.86 16.43 -1.29
CA ASP A 193 -38.59 15.11 -1.88
C ASP A 193 -37.68 14.28 -0.95
N PRO A 194 -38.10 13.08 -0.49
CA PRO A 194 -37.29 12.23 0.40
C PRO A 194 -36.15 11.48 -0.31
N VAL A 195 -35.95 11.67 -1.62
CA VAL A 195 -34.91 10.99 -2.43
C VAL A 195 -33.52 11.59 -2.16
N ALA A 196 -32.48 10.92 -2.67
CA ALA A 196 -31.04 11.23 -2.59
C ALA A 196 -30.61 12.58 -3.23
N SER A 197 -31.48 13.56 -3.27
CA SER A 197 -31.22 14.92 -3.75
C SER A 197 -30.85 15.84 -2.59
N GLY A 198 -30.18 16.95 -2.89
CA GLY A 198 -29.77 17.92 -1.89
C GLY A 198 -28.56 18.75 -2.28
N TRP A 199 -28.33 19.87 -1.60
CA TRP A 199 -27.21 20.75 -1.89
C TRP A 199 -25.88 20.03 -1.62
N ALA A 200 -25.11 19.82 -2.68
CA ALA A 200 -23.76 19.26 -2.63
C ALA A 200 -22.78 20.15 -3.40
N VAL A 201 -21.49 20.08 -3.05
CA VAL A 201 -20.49 21.06 -3.52
C VAL A 201 -19.27 20.41 -4.17
N ASP A 202 -19.37 19.14 -4.58
CA ASP A 202 -18.31 18.50 -5.36
C ASP A 202 -18.08 19.22 -6.71
N PHE A 203 -17.03 18.82 -7.43
CA PHE A 203 -16.66 19.39 -8.73
C PHE A 203 -16.49 20.92 -8.70
N GLY A 204 -15.60 21.40 -7.82
CA GLY A 204 -15.17 22.80 -7.79
C GLY A 204 -15.38 23.51 -6.46
N GLY A 205 -16.24 22.99 -5.58
CA GLY A 205 -16.48 23.57 -4.26
C GLY A 205 -15.71 22.95 -3.10
N ILE A 206 -15.04 21.80 -3.31
CA ILE A 206 -14.16 21.18 -2.31
C ILE A 206 -12.94 22.06 -2.03
N GLY A 207 -12.60 22.23 -0.75
CA GLY A 207 -11.48 23.07 -0.31
C GLY A 207 -11.80 24.57 -0.30
N GLN A 208 -13.03 24.95 -0.60
CA GLN A 208 -13.52 26.32 -0.58
C GLN A 208 -14.68 26.43 0.39
N ASP A 209 -14.81 27.60 1.01
CA ASP A 209 -16.03 27.94 1.72
C ASP A 209 -17.17 28.08 0.72
N GLN A 210 -18.38 27.67 1.13
CA GLN A 210 -19.59 27.76 0.31
C GLN A 210 -20.75 28.37 1.11
N ALA A 211 -21.66 29.06 0.45
CA ALA A 211 -22.84 29.62 1.07
C ALA A 211 -24.10 29.31 0.25
N ALA A 212 -25.18 29.05 0.95
CA ALA A 212 -26.53 28.93 0.44
C ALA A 212 -27.43 29.96 1.12
N VAL A 213 -28.26 30.66 0.34
CA VAL A 213 -29.25 31.61 0.80
C VAL A 213 -30.63 31.06 0.48
N PHE A 214 -31.50 31.05 1.49
CA PHE A 214 -32.88 30.60 1.43
C PHE A 214 -33.81 31.78 1.70
N GLU A 215 -34.65 32.12 0.74
CA GLU A 215 -35.61 33.22 0.86
C GLU A 215 -36.93 32.73 1.44
N PHE A 216 -37.47 33.51 2.38
CA PHE A 216 -38.74 33.22 3.01
C PHE A 216 -39.89 33.62 2.08
N GLN A 217 -41.02 32.91 2.19
CA GLN A 217 -42.23 33.24 1.43
C GLN A 217 -42.69 34.68 1.74
N GLU A 218 -42.57 35.11 2.98
CA GLU A 218 -42.92 36.44 3.48
C GLU A 218 -41.83 36.98 4.42
N THR A 219 -41.72 38.30 4.52
CA THR A 219 -40.83 38.92 5.53
C THR A 219 -41.44 38.75 6.91
N LEU A 220 -40.72 38.10 7.81
CA LEU A 220 -41.11 37.91 9.19
C LEU A 220 -40.89 39.21 9.96
N GLN A 221 -41.91 39.66 10.69
CA GLN A 221 -41.81 40.71 11.70
C GLN A 221 -41.61 40.05 13.06
N LEU A 222 -40.53 40.40 13.75
CA LEU A 222 -40.06 39.73 14.95
C LEU A 222 -40.21 40.66 16.16
N GLU A 223 -41.20 40.37 17.00
CA GLU A 223 -41.49 41.15 18.20
C GLU A 223 -40.59 40.70 19.35
N GLY A 224 -39.38 41.27 19.42
CA GLY A 224 -38.41 41.02 20.49
C GLY A 224 -37.50 39.81 20.26
N PRO A 225 -36.78 39.34 21.31
CA PRO A 225 -35.87 38.21 21.20
C PRO A 225 -36.56 36.96 20.65
N THR A 226 -36.04 36.45 19.53
CA THR A 226 -36.64 35.35 18.76
C THR A 226 -35.76 34.11 18.86
N GLN A 227 -36.37 32.95 19.10
CA GLN A 227 -35.72 31.64 19.00
C GLN A 227 -35.96 31.05 17.62
N TRP A 228 -34.88 30.63 16.99
CA TRP A 228 -34.84 29.92 15.71
C TRP A 228 -34.58 28.44 15.98
N THR A 229 -35.36 27.57 15.36
CA THR A 229 -35.08 26.14 15.28
C THR A 229 -34.88 25.79 13.81
N ILE A 230 -33.64 25.44 13.46
CA ILE A 230 -33.19 25.13 12.10
C ILE A 230 -32.84 23.64 12.06
N GLN A 231 -33.54 22.88 11.22
CA GLN A 231 -33.30 21.46 11.05
C GLN A 231 -32.66 21.19 9.69
N LEU A 232 -31.45 20.63 9.70
CA LEU A 232 -30.69 20.23 8.52
C LEU A 232 -30.67 18.71 8.41
N THR A 233 -31.15 18.16 7.30
CA THR A 233 -31.21 16.71 7.07
C THR A 233 -30.12 16.28 6.09
N PHE A 234 -29.28 15.32 6.50
CA PHE A 234 -28.21 14.71 5.71
C PHE A 234 -28.52 13.21 5.53
N ASN A 235 -29.39 12.90 4.57
CA ASN A 235 -29.93 11.56 4.30
C ASN A 235 -29.36 10.92 3.01
N HIS A 236 -28.29 11.48 2.44
CA HIS A 236 -27.71 11.00 1.19
C HIS A 236 -27.28 9.51 1.26
N PRO A 237 -27.43 8.71 0.19
CA PRO A 237 -27.15 7.26 0.22
C PRO A 237 -25.68 6.92 0.43
N ASN A 238 -24.78 7.80 -0.04
CA ASN A 238 -23.35 7.63 0.23
C ASN A 238 -23.05 8.00 1.68
N PRO A 239 -22.26 7.17 2.38
CA PRO A 239 -21.99 7.34 3.80
C PRO A 239 -21.29 8.68 4.07
N ARG A 240 -21.52 9.26 5.27
CA ARG A 240 -20.72 10.37 5.82
C ARG A 240 -20.83 11.73 5.13
N HIS A 241 -21.83 11.95 4.28
CA HIS A 241 -22.07 13.24 3.62
C HIS A 241 -22.76 14.27 4.53
N ALA A 242 -22.31 14.37 5.79
CA ALA A 242 -22.73 15.38 6.74
C ALA A 242 -21.89 16.66 6.60
N ILE A 243 -22.45 17.81 7.00
CA ILE A 243 -21.72 19.08 7.02
C ILE A 243 -20.60 19.05 8.07
N GLY A 244 -19.45 19.63 7.72
CA GLY A 244 -18.26 19.66 8.56
C GLY A 244 -18.20 20.88 9.47
N ARG A 245 -18.19 22.08 8.89
CA ARG A 245 -18.21 23.33 9.64
C ARG A 245 -19.28 24.23 9.07
N PHE A 246 -20.10 24.84 9.91
CA PHE A 246 -21.20 25.68 9.43
C PHE A 246 -21.38 26.97 10.21
N ARG A 247 -21.97 27.97 9.56
CA ARG A 247 -22.43 29.22 10.17
C ARG A 247 -23.81 29.57 9.63
N VAL A 248 -24.67 30.14 10.48
CA VAL A 248 -26.05 30.52 10.11
C VAL A 248 -26.29 32.00 10.40
N ALA A 249 -26.89 32.70 9.44
CA ALA A 249 -27.19 34.13 9.53
C ALA A 249 -28.56 34.46 8.92
N ILE A 250 -29.11 35.62 9.28
CA ILE A 250 -30.37 36.14 8.74
C ILE A 250 -30.18 37.53 8.12
N SER A 251 -31.08 37.91 7.22
CA SER A 251 -31.15 39.26 6.65
C SER A 251 -32.61 39.63 6.40
N ASP A 252 -32.92 40.92 6.50
CA ASP A 252 -34.16 41.55 6.04
C ASP A 252 -33.97 42.36 4.75
N GLN A 253 -32.74 42.43 4.23
CA GLN A 253 -32.40 43.21 3.04
C GLN A 253 -32.57 42.39 1.75
N GLU A 254 -33.32 42.94 0.80
CA GLU A 254 -33.53 42.31 -0.51
C GLU A 254 -32.21 42.12 -1.28
N SER A 255 -31.30 43.09 -1.16
CA SER A 255 -29.99 43.14 -1.84
C SER A 255 -28.90 42.30 -1.17
N ALA A 256 -29.22 41.50 -0.14
CA ALA A 256 -28.23 40.69 0.56
C ALA A 256 -27.56 39.67 -0.40
N PRO A 257 -26.21 39.68 -0.53
CA PRO A 257 -25.52 38.88 -1.54
C PRO A 257 -25.47 37.39 -1.18
N ILE A 258 -25.48 36.53 -2.20
CA ILE A 258 -25.21 35.09 -2.09
C ILE A 258 -23.68 34.90 -2.11
N ALA A 259 -23.06 35.09 -0.95
CA ALA A 259 -21.61 34.96 -0.79
C ALA A 259 -21.28 34.33 0.57
N VAL A 260 -20.16 33.61 0.61
CA VAL A 260 -19.49 33.27 1.86
C VAL A 260 -18.97 34.54 2.49
N GLY A 261 -19.08 34.60 3.80
CA GLY A 261 -18.70 35.77 4.52
C GLY A 261 -19.70 36.85 4.26
N SER A 262 -19.93 37.59 5.30
CA SER A 262 -20.39 38.95 5.20
C SER A 262 -19.49 39.58 6.23
N ASP A 263 -18.69 40.58 5.90
CA ASP A 263 -18.21 41.36 7.03
C ASP A 263 -19.48 41.92 7.67
N PRO A 264 -19.78 41.57 8.93
CA PRO A 264 -19.03 42.04 10.04
C PRO A 264 -17.94 41.02 10.34
N ILE A 265 -16.71 41.53 10.41
CA ILE A 265 -15.71 41.00 11.31
C ILE A 265 -16.42 40.34 12.51
N ASP A 266 -16.05 39.10 12.85
CA ASP A 266 -16.60 38.37 14.01
C ASP A 266 -16.82 39.33 15.19
N PRO A 267 -17.95 39.32 15.91
CA PRO A 267 -18.21 40.31 16.96
C PRO A 267 -17.07 40.49 17.97
N LYS A 268 -16.30 39.44 18.29
CA LYS A 268 -15.10 39.52 19.12
C LYS A 268 -13.93 40.17 18.39
N ILE A 269 -13.72 39.86 17.12
CA ILE A 269 -12.70 40.55 16.30
C ILE A 269 -13.13 42.00 16.00
N HIS A 270 -14.42 42.30 15.86
CA HIS A 270 -14.96 43.63 15.66
C HIS A 270 -14.80 44.45 16.93
N THR A 271 -15.10 43.85 18.08
CA THR A 271 -14.80 44.42 19.40
C THR A 271 -13.29 44.65 19.53
N ALA A 272 -12.46 43.68 19.15
CA ALA A 272 -11.01 43.80 19.18
C ALA A 272 -10.47 44.88 18.23
N LEU A 273 -11.06 45.06 17.04
CA LEU A 273 -10.71 46.10 16.07
C LEU A 273 -11.15 47.49 16.56
N ALA A 274 -12.36 47.60 17.12
CA ALA A 274 -12.87 48.83 17.71
C ALA A 274 -12.05 49.25 18.94
N GLU A 275 -11.67 48.29 19.79
CA GLU A 275 -10.79 48.50 20.94
C GLU A 275 -9.36 48.83 20.51
N ALA A 276 -8.79 48.11 19.54
CA ALA A 276 -7.47 48.40 18.99
C ALA A 276 -7.40 49.80 18.37
N LYS A 277 -8.48 50.24 17.68
CA LYS A 277 -8.59 51.58 17.11
C LYS A 277 -8.72 52.67 18.18
N SER A 278 -9.52 52.44 19.21
CA SER A 278 -9.82 53.46 20.25
C SER A 278 -8.73 53.58 21.31
N SER A 279 -8.13 52.45 21.73
CA SER A 279 -7.06 52.43 22.75
C SER A 279 -5.69 52.76 22.18
N GLY A 280 -5.37 52.28 20.97
CA GLY A 280 -4.04 52.34 20.39
C GLY A 280 -2.96 51.54 21.13
N ASP A 281 -3.36 50.71 22.11
CA ASP A 281 -2.43 49.88 22.90
C ASP A 281 -2.00 48.65 22.10
N ARG A 282 -0.74 48.66 21.65
CA ARG A 282 -0.16 47.60 20.80
C ARG A 282 0.11 46.30 21.54
N ASP A 283 0.19 46.35 22.87
CA ASP A 283 0.46 45.17 23.70
C ASP A 283 -0.84 44.50 24.19
N SER A 284 -1.99 45.09 23.90
CA SER A 284 -3.30 44.55 24.27
C SER A 284 -3.64 43.27 23.50
N ALA A 285 -4.38 42.37 24.15
CA ALA A 285 -4.92 41.17 23.51
C ALA A 285 -5.85 41.53 22.33
N ALA A 286 -6.57 42.65 22.43
CA ALA A 286 -7.40 43.18 21.35
C ALA A 286 -6.57 43.52 20.11
N TRP A 287 -5.44 44.23 20.29
CA TRP A 287 -4.54 44.56 19.19
C TRP A 287 -3.92 43.32 18.53
N GLN A 288 -3.46 42.36 19.33
CA GLN A 288 -2.87 41.12 18.81
C GLN A 288 -3.89 40.27 18.04
N ASN A 289 -5.11 40.12 18.57
CA ASN A 289 -6.18 39.37 17.90
C ASN A 289 -6.63 40.04 16.59
N ALA A 290 -6.75 41.37 16.59
CA ALA A 290 -7.10 42.14 15.41
C ALA A 290 -6.01 42.07 14.32
N GLN A 291 -4.74 42.15 14.71
CA GLN A 291 -3.60 42.02 13.81
C GLN A 291 -3.47 40.62 13.22
N ALA A 292 -3.70 39.58 14.02
CA ALA A 292 -3.68 38.18 13.57
C ALA A 292 -4.80 37.93 12.55
N TRP A 293 -6.01 38.42 12.79
CA TRP A 293 -7.09 38.36 11.80
C TRP A 293 -6.72 39.12 10.53
N PHE A 294 -6.24 40.35 10.65
CA PHE A 294 -5.83 41.17 9.50
C PHE A 294 -4.77 40.48 8.65
N ALA A 295 -3.80 39.79 9.26
CA ALA A 295 -2.79 39.01 8.54
C ALA A 295 -3.42 38.02 7.55
N THR A 296 -4.49 37.32 7.96
CA THR A 296 -5.19 36.34 7.11
C THR A 296 -5.86 36.95 5.88
N THR A 297 -6.13 38.25 5.90
CA THR A 297 -6.72 38.99 4.77
C THR A 297 -5.68 39.40 3.72
N LEU A 298 -4.39 39.34 4.04
CA LEU A 298 -3.32 39.80 3.17
C LEU A 298 -2.91 38.70 2.16
N PRO A 299 -2.90 39.00 0.84
CA PRO A 299 -2.45 38.04 -0.18
C PRO A 299 -1.05 37.49 0.08
N LYS A 300 -0.14 38.33 0.61
CA LYS A 300 1.25 37.91 0.89
C LYS A 300 1.34 36.91 2.04
N TRP A 301 0.52 37.07 3.08
CA TRP A 301 0.47 36.13 4.19
C TRP A 301 -0.12 34.79 3.72
N GLN A 302 -1.18 34.82 2.91
CA GLN A 302 -1.77 33.62 2.31
C GLN A 302 -0.77 32.86 1.43
N GLU A 303 0.05 33.58 0.63
CA GLU A 303 1.12 33.00 -0.18
C GLU A 303 2.16 32.25 0.67
N LEU A 304 2.54 32.80 1.84
CA LEU A 304 3.51 32.19 2.76
C LEU A 304 2.91 31.06 3.59
N ASN A 305 1.65 31.19 4.01
CA ASN A 305 0.98 30.23 4.87
C ASN A 305 0.53 28.98 4.11
N ARG A 306 0.20 29.10 2.82
CA ARG A 306 -0.24 27.97 1.99
C ARG A 306 0.74 26.80 1.95
N PRO A 307 2.02 26.96 1.54
CA PRO A 307 2.98 25.85 1.52
C PRO A 307 3.28 25.30 2.92
N LEU A 308 3.24 26.15 3.96
CA LEU A 308 3.42 25.72 5.36
C LEU A 308 2.28 24.81 5.81
N SER A 309 1.04 25.23 5.59
CA SER A 309 -0.17 24.46 5.90
C SER A 309 -0.24 23.15 5.10
N GLU A 310 0.14 23.18 3.82
CA GLU A 310 0.26 21.99 2.97
C GLU A 310 1.27 20.98 3.56
N LEU A 311 2.44 21.45 4.00
CA LEU A 311 3.51 20.61 4.56
C LEU A 311 3.17 20.06 5.95
N GLU A 312 2.57 20.88 6.81
CA GLU A 312 2.09 20.47 8.14
C GLU A 312 0.96 19.43 8.04
N SER A 313 0.03 19.61 7.09
CA SER A 313 -1.07 18.68 6.84
C SER A 313 -0.60 17.34 6.29
N ALA A 314 0.44 17.34 5.44
CA ALA A 314 1.04 16.12 4.92
C ALA A 314 1.71 15.29 6.03
N GLY A 315 2.22 15.97 7.06
CA GLY A 315 2.95 15.34 8.16
C GLY A 315 4.30 14.75 7.73
N PRO A 316 5.08 14.22 8.68
CA PRO A 316 6.36 13.59 8.37
C PRO A 316 6.16 12.35 7.50
N PRO A 317 7.01 12.13 6.47
CA PRO A 317 6.89 10.99 5.58
C PRO A 317 7.03 9.67 6.36
N ARG A 318 6.13 8.72 6.10
CA ARG A 318 6.14 7.38 6.68
C ARG A 318 6.17 6.35 5.57
N ASN A 319 7.36 5.88 5.19
CA ASN A 319 7.53 4.85 4.15
C ASN A 319 7.24 3.47 4.72
N LEU A 320 5.98 3.25 5.05
CA LEU A 320 5.49 1.97 5.55
C LEU A 320 5.13 1.06 4.38
N THR A 321 5.67 -0.15 4.41
CA THR A 321 5.32 -1.21 3.47
C THR A 321 4.41 -2.19 4.16
N LYS A 322 3.24 -2.41 3.56
CA LYS A 322 2.33 -3.47 3.98
C LYS A 322 2.94 -4.83 3.65
N VAL A 323 3.23 -5.63 4.68
CA VAL A 323 3.82 -6.96 4.53
C VAL A 323 2.92 -8.02 5.13
N MET A 324 2.91 -9.19 4.49
CA MET A 324 2.24 -10.37 5.04
C MET A 324 3.20 -11.10 5.98
N VAL A 325 2.77 -11.27 7.22
CA VAL A 325 3.52 -12.00 8.25
C VAL A 325 2.73 -13.20 8.76
N THR A 326 3.43 -14.18 9.30
CA THR A 326 2.81 -15.31 10.00
C THR A 326 3.28 -15.33 11.45
N GLY A 327 2.38 -14.93 12.36
CA GLY A 327 2.69 -14.60 13.75
C GLY A 327 1.62 -15.08 14.72
N GLU A 328 1.95 -15.00 16.01
CA GLU A 328 0.98 -15.19 17.10
C GLU A 328 0.64 -13.81 17.68
N GLY A 329 -0.56 -13.66 18.24
CA GLY A 329 -0.99 -12.40 18.86
C GLY A 329 -1.13 -11.23 17.88
N LEU A 330 -1.24 -11.52 16.59
CA LEU A 330 -1.52 -10.55 15.54
C LEU A 330 -3.00 -10.64 15.12
N PRO A 331 -3.58 -9.58 14.54
CA PRO A 331 -4.93 -9.65 13.98
C PRO A 331 -4.92 -10.56 12.74
N PRO A 332 -5.88 -11.49 12.59
CA PRO A 332 -5.95 -12.33 11.40
C PRO A 332 -6.26 -11.49 10.17
N MET A 333 -5.72 -11.88 9.02
CA MET A 333 -6.20 -11.36 7.74
C MET A 333 -7.68 -11.72 7.55
N SER A 334 -8.46 -10.81 6.98
CA SER A 334 -9.86 -11.11 6.67
C SER A 334 -9.96 -12.23 5.64
N HIS A 335 -10.92 -13.13 5.84
CA HIS A 335 -11.16 -14.28 5.01
C HIS A 335 -12.62 -14.31 4.55
N HIS A 336 -12.91 -14.84 3.36
CA HIS A 336 -14.29 -14.95 2.84
C HIS A 336 -15.21 -15.88 3.67
N ALA A 337 -14.67 -16.52 4.71
CA ALA A 337 -15.40 -17.37 5.65
C ALA A 337 -15.67 -16.69 6.99
N ASP A 338 -15.26 -15.43 7.16
CA ASP A 338 -15.51 -14.66 8.37
C ASP A 338 -17.02 -14.55 8.61
N GLY A 339 -17.45 -14.70 9.87
CA GLY A 339 -18.87 -14.73 10.24
C GLY A 339 -19.57 -16.08 10.08
N ARG A 340 -18.91 -17.13 9.56
CA ARG A 340 -19.50 -18.48 9.42
C ARG A 340 -19.35 -19.39 10.65
N GLY A 341 -18.93 -18.83 11.79
CA GLY A 341 -18.81 -19.55 13.06
C GLY A 341 -17.51 -20.36 13.25
N PHE A 342 -16.55 -20.27 12.32
CA PHE A 342 -15.23 -20.88 12.46
C PHE A 342 -14.23 -19.88 13.04
N PRO A 343 -13.45 -20.24 14.08
CA PRO A 343 -12.42 -19.36 14.58
C PRO A 343 -11.23 -19.31 13.60
N HIS A 344 -10.55 -18.16 13.52
CA HIS A 344 -9.35 -18.02 12.70
C HIS A 344 -8.18 -18.91 13.16
N PHE A 345 -8.18 -19.30 14.44
CA PHE A 345 -7.25 -20.25 15.01
C PHE A 345 -7.90 -21.03 16.16
N TYR A 346 -7.39 -22.23 16.43
CA TYR A 346 -7.82 -23.04 17.55
C TYR A 346 -6.79 -22.90 18.68
N PRO A 347 -7.16 -22.36 19.86
CA PRO A 347 -6.23 -22.20 20.99
C PRO A 347 -5.60 -23.53 21.41
N GLU A 348 -6.37 -24.61 21.29
CA GLU A 348 -5.97 -25.96 21.62
C GLU A 348 -6.14 -26.89 20.43
N THR A 349 -5.19 -27.81 20.28
CA THR A 349 -5.25 -28.90 19.29
C THR A 349 -5.29 -30.20 20.06
N TYR A 350 -6.08 -31.18 19.60
CA TYR A 350 -6.33 -32.42 20.33
C TYR A 350 -5.86 -33.63 19.54
N TYR A 351 -5.44 -34.67 20.25
CA TYR A 351 -5.35 -36.01 19.68
C TYR A 351 -6.76 -36.50 19.33
N LEU A 352 -6.95 -36.96 18.10
CA LEU A 352 -8.24 -37.46 17.64
C LEU A 352 -8.25 -38.99 17.65
N ASN A 353 -9.36 -39.59 18.10
CA ASN A 353 -9.52 -41.03 17.97
C ASN A 353 -9.73 -41.40 16.50
N ARG A 354 -8.77 -42.08 15.87
CA ARG A 354 -8.83 -42.47 14.45
C ARG A 354 -9.12 -41.30 13.48
N GLY A 355 -8.72 -40.08 13.85
CA GLY A 355 -8.94 -38.88 13.04
C GLY A 355 -10.35 -38.27 13.11
N ASP A 356 -11.25 -38.81 13.94
CA ASP A 356 -12.60 -38.25 14.11
C ASP A 356 -12.55 -36.95 14.93
N VAL A 357 -12.97 -35.85 14.31
CA VAL A 357 -12.98 -34.50 14.91
C VAL A 357 -13.93 -34.36 16.10
N SER A 358 -14.92 -35.24 16.23
CA SER A 358 -15.84 -35.30 17.37
C SER A 358 -15.26 -36.04 18.57
N GLN A 359 -14.25 -36.89 18.36
CA GLN A 359 -13.65 -37.73 19.39
C GLN A 359 -12.28 -37.20 19.83
N LYS A 360 -12.31 -36.02 20.47
CA LYS A 360 -11.13 -35.39 21.06
C LYS A 360 -10.66 -36.17 22.29
N LYS A 361 -9.36 -36.43 22.37
CA LYS A 361 -8.66 -37.01 23.53
C LYS A 361 -7.87 -35.90 24.25
N ALA A 362 -6.59 -36.15 24.56
CA ALA A 362 -5.73 -35.16 25.21
C ALA A 362 -5.35 -34.00 24.28
N VAL A 363 -5.11 -32.83 24.86
CA VAL A 363 -4.52 -31.68 24.17
C VAL A 363 -3.08 -32.02 23.76
N VAL A 364 -2.73 -31.70 22.52
CA VAL A 364 -1.38 -31.88 21.97
C VAL A 364 -0.50 -30.75 22.51
N THR A 365 0.54 -31.11 23.24
CA THR A 365 1.55 -30.16 23.73
C THR A 365 2.72 -30.03 22.75
N ALA A 366 3.40 -28.88 22.82
CA ALA A 366 4.66 -28.68 22.10
C ALA A 366 5.71 -29.67 22.60
N GLY A 367 6.46 -30.25 21.67
CA GLY A 367 7.47 -31.27 21.97
C GLY A 367 8.29 -31.65 20.73
N PHE A 368 9.37 -32.37 20.98
CA PHE A 368 10.43 -32.70 20.01
C PHE A 368 10.46 -34.20 19.66
N LEU A 369 11.20 -34.59 18.63
CA LEU A 369 11.33 -36.01 18.26
C LEU A 369 12.20 -36.73 19.30
N GLN A 370 11.62 -37.72 19.99
CA GLN A 370 12.31 -38.50 21.03
C GLN A 370 13.53 -39.24 20.49
N VAL A 371 13.48 -39.75 19.25
CA VAL A 371 14.62 -40.46 18.63
C VAL A 371 15.85 -39.56 18.40
N LEU A 372 15.66 -38.24 18.35
CA LEU A 372 16.73 -37.25 18.20
C LEU A 372 16.95 -36.43 19.49
N THR A 373 16.31 -36.82 20.59
CA THR A 373 16.39 -36.12 21.87
C THR A 373 16.91 -37.10 22.92
N PRO A 374 18.10 -36.90 23.48
CA PRO A 374 18.62 -37.76 24.53
C PRO A 374 17.62 -37.87 25.69
N SER A 375 17.43 -39.09 26.21
CA SER A 375 16.42 -39.37 27.24
C SER A 375 16.67 -38.65 28.57
N ASP A 376 17.90 -38.19 28.81
CA ASP A 376 18.32 -37.44 29.98
C ASP A 376 18.13 -35.91 29.84
N VAL A 377 17.68 -35.42 28.68
CA VAL A 377 17.49 -33.98 28.44
C VAL A 377 16.01 -33.61 28.56
N SER A 378 15.73 -32.65 29.44
CA SER A 378 14.41 -32.04 29.50
C SER A 378 14.13 -31.18 28.27
N PRO A 379 12.96 -31.30 27.62
CA PRO A 379 12.51 -30.38 26.55
C PRO A 379 12.58 -28.90 26.93
N ALA A 380 12.55 -28.57 28.23
CA ALA A 380 12.70 -27.22 28.73
C ALA A 380 14.02 -26.56 28.29
N LYS A 381 15.07 -27.34 27.94
CA LYS A 381 16.35 -26.82 27.42
C LYS A 381 16.16 -25.85 26.24
N TRP A 382 15.27 -26.19 25.31
CA TRP A 382 15.05 -25.38 24.10
C TRP A 382 13.91 -24.40 24.23
N GLN A 383 13.09 -24.54 25.28
CA GLN A 383 12.00 -23.63 25.57
C GLN A 383 12.60 -22.34 26.14
N THR A 384 12.57 -21.26 25.36
CA THR A 384 12.88 -19.94 25.88
C THR A 384 11.72 -19.52 26.80
N GLY A 385 12.04 -19.22 28.07
CA GLY A 385 11.09 -19.12 29.18
C GLY A 385 9.81 -18.32 28.90
N HIS A 386 8.77 -18.65 29.66
CA HIS A 386 7.45 -18.03 29.59
C HIS A 386 7.55 -16.49 29.66
N THR A 387 7.03 -15.89 28.58
CA THR A 387 6.23 -14.67 28.53
C THR A 387 6.09 -13.91 29.86
N ASP A 388 6.67 -12.71 29.94
CA ASP A 388 6.01 -11.62 30.66
C ASP A 388 4.53 -11.60 30.23
N GLU A 389 3.59 -11.22 31.11
CA GLU A 389 2.15 -11.10 30.77
C GLU A 389 1.89 -10.26 29.50
N HIS A 390 2.89 -9.48 29.07
CA HIS A 390 2.85 -8.57 27.94
C HIS A 390 3.38 -9.18 26.62
N SER A 391 3.90 -10.42 26.62
CA SER A 391 4.42 -11.06 25.41
C SER A 391 3.29 -11.53 24.48
N LYS A 392 3.28 -11.03 23.25
CA LYS A 392 2.35 -11.45 22.19
C LYS A 392 2.60 -12.85 21.64
N THR A 393 3.71 -13.49 21.99
CA THR A 393 4.15 -14.77 21.39
C THR A 393 4.41 -15.85 22.44
N SER A 394 4.06 -17.09 22.13
CA SER A 394 4.30 -18.30 22.94
C SER A 394 5.73 -18.85 22.83
N ARG A 395 6.53 -18.34 21.88
CA ARG A 395 7.89 -18.78 21.55
C ARG A 395 8.05 -20.27 21.19
N ARG A 396 6.96 -21.00 20.95
CA ARG A 396 6.99 -22.43 20.57
C ARG A 396 7.79 -22.69 19.28
N ARG A 397 7.63 -21.83 18.26
CA ARG A 397 8.42 -21.92 17.01
C ARG A 397 9.90 -21.63 17.24
N THR A 398 10.23 -20.69 18.13
CA THR A 398 11.61 -20.41 18.53
C THR A 398 12.21 -21.62 19.24
N ALA A 399 11.45 -22.27 20.13
CA ALA A 399 11.91 -23.49 20.80
C ALA A 399 12.17 -24.64 19.82
N LEU A 400 11.31 -24.80 18.80
CA LEU A 400 11.54 -25.74 17.72
C LEU A 400 12.81 -25.41 16.92
N ALA A 401 13.02 -24.13 16.58
CA ALA A 401 14.22 -23.69 15.87
C ALA A 401 15.49 -23.98 16.69
N ASN A 402 15.49 -23.65 17.98
CA ASN A 402 16.61 -23.93 18.89
C ASN A 402 16.92 -25.42 18.98
N TRP A 403 15.90 -26.29 19.05
CA TRP A 403 16.10 -27.74 19.05
C TRP A 403 16.62 -28.25 17.70
N MET A 404 16.11 -27.70 16.58
CA MET A 404 16.56 -28.07 15.25
C MET A 404 18.02 -27.69 14.99
N THR A 405 18.51 -26.60 15.58
CA THR A 405 19.88 -26.11 15.36
C THR A 405 20.87 -26.49 16.46
N ASP A 406 20.43 -27.05 17.59
CA ASP A 406 21.31 -27.56 18.65
C ASP A 406 22.06 -28.82 18.17
N THR A 407 23.38 -28.68 17.99
CA THR A 407 24.30 -29.73 17.56
C THR A 407 24.84 -30.58 18.70
N ASP A 408 24.62 -30.20 19.96
CA ASP A 408 25.08 -30.97 21.12
C ASP A 408 24.00 -31.97 21.54
N ARG A 409 22.77 -31.48 21.77
CA ARG A 409 21.69 -32.32 22.34
C ARG A 409 20.40 -32.36 21.50
N GLY A 410 20.37 -31.64 20.37
CA GLY A 410 19.19 -31.53 19.52
C GLY A 410 19.34 -32.22 18.17
N ALA A 411 18.57 -31.75 17.18
CA ALA A 411 18.54 -32.31 15.84
C ALA A 411 19.57 -31.68 14.87
N GLY A 412 20.49 -30.83 15.35
CA GLY A 412 21.43 -30.06 14.53
C GLY A 412 22.24 -30.92 13.54
N HIS A 413 22.71 -32.09 13.96
CA HIS A 413 23.43 -33.00 13.06
C HIS A 413 22.58 -33.51 11.89
N LEU A 414 21.32 -33.86 12.13
CA LEU A 414 20.41 -34.29 11.06
C LEU A 414 20.09 -33.11 10.12
N VAL A 415 19.87 -31.91 10.67
CA VAL A 415 19.65 -30.70 9.87
C VAL A 415 20.86 -30.41 8.98
N ALA A 416 22.08 -30.53 9.49
CA ALA A 416 23.30 -30.37 8.69
C ALA A 416 23.38 -31.40 7.55
N ARG A 417 23.10 -32.69 7.81
CA ARG A 417 23.04 -33.73 6.77
C ARG A 417 22.03 -33.39 5.68
N VAL A 418 20.83 -32.94 6.06
CA VAL A 418 19.79 -32.56 5.09
C VAL A 418 20.22 -31.35 4.25
N ILE A 419 20.81 -30.32 4.86
CA ILE A 419 21.31 -29.14 4.14
C ILE A 419 22.42 -29.51 3.17
N VAL A 420 23.42 -30.27 3.62
CA VAL A 420 24.52 -30.75 2.76
C VAL A 420 23.98 -31.53 1.58
N ASN A 421 23.04 -32.43 1.81
CA ASN A 421 22.44 -33.22 0.74
C ASN A 421 21.71 -32.37 -0.29
N ARG A 422 21.00 -31.31 0.15
CA ARG A 422 20.33 -30.35 -0.75
C ARG A 422 21.34 -29.56 -1.58
N VAL A 423 22.40 -29.04 -0.95
CA VAL A 423 23.46 -28.31 -1.65
C VAL A 423 24.15 -29.22 -2.67
N TRP A 424 24.47 -30.46 -2.29
CA TRP A 424 25.02 -31.46 -3.18
C TRP A 424 24.08 -31.75 -4.35
N GLN A 425 22.80 -31.99 -4.08
CA GLN A 425 21.77 -32.24 -5.11
C GLN A 425 21.67 -31.07 -6.10
N HIS A 426 21.75 -29.82 -5.65
CA HIS A 426 21.69 -28.67 -6.57
C HIS A 426 22.91 -28.57 -7.49
N HIS A 427 24.08 -29.04 -7.04
CA HIS A 427 25.29 -29.09 -7.86
C HIS A 427 25.28 -30.29 -8.82
N PHE A 428 24.98 -31.48 -8.32
CA PHE A 428 25.12 -32.74 -9.06
C PHE A 428 23.81 -33.31 -9.64
N GLY A 429 22.67 -32.65 -9.42
CA GLY A 429 21.34 -33.09 -9.85
C GLY A 429 20.72 -34.20 -8.99
N ARG A 430 21.54 -34.99 -8.29
CA ARG A 430 21.13 -36.06 -7.37
C ARG A 430 21.84 -35.87 -6.03
N GLY A 431 21.09 -35.98 -4.93
CA GLY A 431 21.66 -35.94 -3.58
C GLY A 431 22.47 -37.21 -3.27
N LEU A 432 23.36 -37.13 -2.28
CA LEU A 432 24.00 -38.30 -1.67
C LEU A 432 22.94 -39.27 -1.12
N VAL A 433 21.88 -38.73 -0.52
CA VAL A 433 20.59 -39.41 -0.29
C VAL A 433 19.66 -39.00 -1.43
N ALA A 434 19.28 -39.96 -2.26
CA ALA A 434 18.51 -39.69 -3.48
C ALA A 434 17.04 -39.28 -3.21
N THR A 435 16.54 -39.50 -2.00
CA THR A 435 15.23 -39.06 -1.49
C THR A 435 15.40 -37.84 -0.56
N PRO A 436 15.48 -36.61 -1.10
CA PRO A 436 15.86 -35.41 -0.32
C PRO A 436 14.84 -34.95 0.73
N ASN A 437 13.67 -35.58 0.78
CA ASN A 437 12.61 -35.35 1.78
C ASN A 437 12.50 -36.48 2.81
N ASP A 438 13.20 -37.61 2.63
CA ASP A 438 13.09 -38.78 3.52
C ASP A 438 14.48 -39.36 3.82
N PHE A 439 14.98 -39.08 5.02
CA PHE A 439 16.22 -39.65 5.57
C PHE A 439 15.93 -40.83 6.51
N GLY A 440 14.67 -41.28 6.57
CA GLY A 440 14.22 -42.40 7.38
C GLY A 440 14.43 -43.74 6.70
N VAL A 441 13.87 -44.79 7.31
CA VAL A 441 14.00 -46.18 6.83
C VAL A 441 13.32 -46.41 5.48
N SER A 442 12.30 -45.62 5.16
CA SER A 442 11.59 -45.66 3.88
C SER A 442 12.31 -44.89 2.77
N GLY A 443 13.30 -44.06 3.13
CA GLY A 443 14.16 -43.35 2.20
C GLY A 443 15.35 -44.18 1.73
N ASP A 444 16.11 -43.59 0.82
CA ASP A 444 17.34 -44.18 0.29
C ASP A 444 18.47 -44.03 1.29
N ARG A 445 19.38 -45.01 1.30
CA ARG A 445 20.64 -44.88 2.04
C ARG A 445 21.57 -43.90 1.30
N PRO A 446 22.42 -43.15 2.03
CA PRO A 446 23.41 -42.31 1.40
C PRO A 446 24.38 -43.16 0.57
N SER A 447 24.68 -42.74 -0.66
CA SER A 447 25.68 -43.39 -1.52
C SER A 447 27.09 -43.29 -0.93
N HIS A 448 27.38 -42.17 -0.26
CA HIS A 448 28.66 -41.91 0.42
C HIS A 448 28.39 -41.43 1.86
N PRO A 449 28.12 -42.34 2.81
CA PRO A 449 27.76 -41.99 4.18
C PRO A 449 28.84 -41.18 4.89
N GLU A 450 30.11 -41.59 4.76
CA GLU A 450 31.24 -40.92 5.40
C GLU A 450 31.46 -39.51 4.85
N LEU A 451 31.27 -39.31 3.55
CA LEU A 451 31.34 -37.99 2.92
C LEU A 451 30.22 -37.07 3.40
N LEU A 452 28.99 -37.59 3.46
CA LEU A 452 27.84 -36.82 3.97
C LEU A 452 28.09 -36.38 5.41
N ASP A 453 28.61 -37.27 6.25
CA ASP A 453 28.91 -36.98 7.65
C ASP A 453 30.05 -36.00 7.81
N TRP A 454 31.11 -36.15 7.02
CA TRP A 454 32.24 -35.23 7.00
C TRP A 454 31.81 -33.82 6.57
N LEU A 455 31.04 -33.69 5.49
CA LEU A 455 30.52 -32.41 5.03
C LEU A 455 29.54 -31.78 6.03
N ALA A 456 28.70 -32.58 6.69
CA ALA A 456 27.77 -32.10 7.71
C ALA A 456 28.53 -31.58 8.95
N HIS A 457 29.56 -32.30 9.37
CA HIS A 457 30.44 -31.87 10.45
C HIS A 457 31.20 -30.59 10.09
N ASP A 458 31.76 -30.54 8.88
CA ASP A 458 32.45 -29.36 8.34
C ASP A 458 31.54 -28.12 8.31
N LEU A 459 30.28 -28.28 7.90
CA LEU A 459 29.28 -27.20 7.92
C LEU A 459 29.05 -26.67 9.34
N ILE A 460 28.91 -27.57 10.32
CA ILE A 460 28.73 -27.22 11.74
C ILE A 460 29.96 -26.49 12.29
N GLN A 461 31.16 -27.01 12.04
CA GLN A 461 32.42 -26.43 12.52
C GLN A 461 32.69 -25.01 11.97
N HIS A 462 32.10 -24.66 10.83
CA HIS A 462 32.28 -23.36 10.17
C HIS A 462 31.02 -22.50 10.21
N ASP A 463 30.29 -22.54 11.35
CA ASP A 463 29.15 -21.68 11.65
C ASP A 463 28.05 -21.70 10.56
N TRP A 464 27.80 -22.86 9.95
CA TRP A 464 26.76 -23.05 8.95
C TRP A 464 26.91 -22.16 7.69
N ARG A 465 28.14 -21.71 7.38
CA ARG A 465 28.43 -20.84 6.24
C ARG A 465 28.32 -21.59 4.90
N LEU A 466 27.14 -21.51 4.27
CA LEU A 466 26.87 -22.17 2.99
C LEU A 466 27.85 -21.79 1.87
N LYS A 467 28.29 -20.52 1.78
CA LYS A 467 29.27 -20.10 0.75
C LYS A 467 30.57 -20.90 0.79
N ARG A 468 31.03 -21.25 2.00
CA ARG A 468 32.22 -22.08 2.18
C ARG A 468 31.97 -23.51 1.69
N LEU A 469 30.83 -24.09 2.04
CA LEU A 469 30.42 -25.42 1.56
C LEU A 469 30.33 -25.47 0.02
N HIS A 470 29.72 -24.45 -0.60
CA HIS A 470 29.70 -24.33 -2.07
C HIS A 470 31.12 -24.28 -2.64
N HIS A 471 32.00 -23.43 -2.11
CA HIS A 471 33.39 -23.33 -2.57
C HIS A 471 34.14 -24.67 -2.44
N LEU A 472 33.98 -25.36 -1.30
CA LEU A 472 34.59 -26.67 -1.06
C LEU A 472 34.14 -27.71 -2.10
N ILE A 473 32.84 -27.77 -2.39
CA ILE A 473 32.31 -28.68 -3.42
C ILE A 473 32.82 -28.28 -4.81
N MET A 474 32.71 -27.00 -5.19
CA MET A 474 33.05 -26.49 -6.52
C MET A 474 34.55 -26.55 -6.85
N SER A 475 35.41 -26.56 -5.83
CA SER A 475 36.87 -26.72 -5.99
C SER A 475 37.33 -28.18 -5.87
N SER A 476 36.43 -29.11 -5.60
CA SER A 476 36.77 -30.54 -5.50
C SER A 476 37.10 -31.13 -6.87
N SER A 477 37.95 -32.15 -6.89
CA SER A 477 38.23 -32.92 -8.10
C SER A 477 36.99 -33.60 -8.67
N VAL A 478 35.97 -33.87 -7.83
CA VAL A 478 34.70 -34.49 -8.23
C VAL A 478 33.84 -33.51 -9.03
N TYR A 479 33.74 -32.26 -8.58
CA TYR A 479 33.00 -31.22 -9.31
C TYR A 479 33.68 -30.83 -10.64
N LEU A 480 35.01 -30.89 -10.69
CA LEU A 480 35.80 -30.56 -11.88
C LEU A 480 35.97 -31.73 -12.87
N GLN A 481 35.25 -32.84 -12.70
CA GLN A 481 35.31 -33.96 -13.63
C GLN A 481 34.75 -33.62 -15.02
N SER A 482 35.23 -34.33 -16.03
CA SER A 482 34.70 -34.25 -17.39
C SER A 482 33.35 -34.97 -17.51
N THR A 483 32.56 -34.62 -18.52
CA THR A 483 31.38 -35.37 -18.99
C THR A 483 31.72 -36.59 -19.84
N ALA A 484 32.99 -36.76 -20.19
CA ALA A 484 33.45 -37.83 -21.07
C ALA A 484 33.00 -39.22 -20.57
N HIS A 485 32.50 -40.03 -21.50
CA HIS A 485 32.07 -41.39 -21.23
C HIS A 485 33.28 -42.33 -21.17
N ASP A 486 33.29 -43.22 -20.18
CA ASP A 486 34.32 -44.24 -19.95
C ASP A 486 33.60 -45.58 -19.76
N GLU A 487 33.73 -46.47 -20.75
CA GLU A 487 32.99 -47.75 -20.80
C GLU A 487 33.34 -48.70 -19.64
N PRO A 488 34.62 -48.91 -19.26
CA PRO A 488 34.97 -49.62 -18.03
C PRO A 488 34.26 -49.10 -16.77
N ARG A 489 34.23 -47.77 -16.56
CA ARG A 489 33.55 -47.18 -15.39
C ARG A 489 32.03 -47.33 -15.48
N ALA A 490 31.45 -47.12 -16.66
CA ALA A 490 30.02 -47.28 -16.89
C ALA A 490 29.54 -48.72 -16.69
N THR A 491 30.40 -49.72 -16.90
CA THR A 491 30.10 -51.12 -16.60
C THR A 491 29.98 -51.37 -15.10
N ILE A 492 30.74 -50.65 -14.28
CA ILE A 492 30.69 -50.75 -12.81
C ILE A 492 29.52 -49.94 -12.25
N ASP A 493 29.32 -48.72 -12.73
CA ASP A 493 28.33 -47.78 -12.23
C ASP A 493 27.68 -46.99 -13.37
N ARG A 494 26.74 -47.62 -14.06
CA ARG A 494 26.05 -47.03 -15.20
C ARG A 494 25.20 -45.81 -14.81
N GLU A 495 24.66 -45.80 -13.60
CA GLU A 495 23.83 -44.72 -13.07
C GLU A 495 24.63 -43.52 -12.56
N ASN A 496 25.96 -43.62 -12.55
CA ASN A 496 26.87 -42.60 -12.02
C ASN A 496 26.60 -42.25 -10.54
N MET A 497 26.22 -43.25 -9.72
CA MET A 497 26.04 -43.09 -8.28
C MET A 497 27.34 -42.76 -7.53
N LEU A 498 28.47 -43.25 -8.03
CA LEU A 498 29.82 -43.02 -7.52
C LEU A 498 30.45 -41.73 -8.04
N VAL A 499 29.72 -40.97 -8.87
CA VAL A 499 30.13 -39.66 -9.39
C VAL A 499 31.52 -39.73 -10.05
N TRP A 500 31.65 -40.61 -11.04
CA TRP A 500 32.89 -40.84 -11.80
C TRP A 500 33.02 -39.96 -13.04
N ARG A 501 31.93 -39.27 -13.42
CA ARG A 501 31.88 -38.20 -14.41
C ARG A 501 30.88 -37.12 -14.00
N TRP A 502 30.94 -35.97 -14.65
CA TRP A 502 29.88 -34.98 -14.56
C TRP A 502 28.64 -35.40 -15.38
N THR A 503 27.45 -35.22 -14.81
CA THR A 503 26.17 -35.51 -15.47
C THR A 503 25.54 -34.20 -15.96
N PRO A 504 25.33 -34.01 -17.27
CA PRO A 504 24.67 -32.83 -17.79
C PRO A 504 23.32 -32.57 -17.12
N ARG A 505 23.09 -31.33 -16.69
CA ARG A 505 21.88 -30.95 -15.92
C ARG A 505 21.09 -29.89 -16.65
N ARG A 506 19.79 -30.14 -16.85
CA ARG A 506 18.89 -29.16 -17.43
C ARG A 506 18.68 -27.98 -16.49
N LEU A 507 18.63 -26.78 -17.05
CA LEU A 507 18.25 -25.56 -16.38
C LEU A 507 16.76 -25.59 -16.00
N GLU A 508 16.43 -24.98 -14.87
CA GLU A 508 15.04 -24.80 -14.44
C GLU A 508 14.35 -23.73 -15.30
N ALA A 509 13.01 -23.74 -15.35
CA ALA A 509 12.20 -22.78 -16.10
C ALA A 509 12.63 -21.32 -15.89
N GLU A 510 12.85 -20.94 -14.63
CA GLU A 510 13.29 -19.60 -14.23
C GLU A 510 14.65 -19.26 -14.82
N ALA A 511 15.61 -20.19 -14.74
CA ALA A 511 16.96 -20.00 -15.25
C ALA A 511 16.99 -19.93 -16.78
N ILE A 512 16.15 -20.71 -17.47
CA ILE A 512 16.01 -20.66 -18.93
C ILE A 512 15.51 -19.28 -19.36
N ARG A 513 14.41 -18.79 -18.79
CA ARG A 513 13.87 -17.45 -19.12
C ARG A 513 14.86 -16.35 -18.75
N ASP A 514 15.44 -16.40 -17.54
CA ASP A 514 16.39 -15.39 -17.09
C ASP A 514 17.64 -15.38 -17.99
N SER A 515 18.08 -16.53 -18.50
CA SER A 515 19.16 -16.62 -19.49
C SER A 515 18.79 -15.96 -20.81
N MET A 516 17.57 -16.18 -21.33
CA MET A 516 17.10 -15.51 -22.55
C MET A 516 17.06 -13.99 -22.38
N LEU A 517 16.60 -13.49 -21.23
CA LEU A 517 16.61 -12.06 -20.90
C LEU A 517 18.03 -11.50 -20.74
N ALA A 518 18.93 -12.26 -20.11
CA ALA A 518 20.31 -11.84 -19.87
C ALA A 518 21.09 -11.72 -21.19
N VAL A 519 21.06 -12.75 -22.04
CA VAL A 519 21.83 -12.74 -23.29
C VAL A 519 21.27 -11.74 -24.30
N SER A 520 19.95 -11.50 -24.31
CA SER A 520 19.31 -10.44 -25.10
C SER A 520 19.54 -9.03 -24.54
N GLY A 521 20.09 -8.93 -23.33
CA GLY A 521 20.32 -7.66 -22.64
C GLY A 521 19.04 -6.92 -22.22
N LYS A 522 17.92 -7.64 -22.13
CA LYS A 522 16.65 -7.10 -21.65
C LYS A 522 16.46 -7.26 -20.14
N LEU A 523 17.26 -8.10 -19.49
CA LEU A 523 17.13 -8.38 -18.06
C LEU A 523 17.22 -7.09 -17.23
N ASP A 524 16.18 -6.80 -16.46
CA ASP A 524 16.19 -5.78 -15.41
C ASP A 524 16.75 -6.40 -14.11
N PRO A 525 17.95 -5.98 -13.64
CA PRO A 525 18.58 -6.52 -12.45
C PRO A 525 18.07 -5.88 -11.15
N THR A 526 17.07 -4.98 -11.21
CA THR A 526 16.56 -4.27 -10.03
C THR A 526 16.15 -5.25 -8.94
N MET A 527 16.74 -5.06 -7.76
CA MET A 527 16.49 -5.89 -6.59
C MET A 527 15.32 -5.35 -5.76
N TYR A 528 14.64 -6.25 -5.03
CA TYR A 528 13.55 -5.94 -4.10
C TYR A 528 12.29 -5.37 -4.77
N GLY A 529 11.31 -4.95 -3.98
CA GLY A 529 10.02 -4.48 -4.48
C GLY A 529 9.04 -5.61 -4.81
N PRO A 530 7.79 -5.25 -5.16
CA PRO A 530 6.71 -6.21 -5.34
C PRO A 530 6.94 -7.09 -6.59
N GLY A 531 6.43 -8.31 -6.51
CA GLY A 531 6.30 -9.16 -7.69
C GLY A 531 5.17 -8.69 -8.61
N THR A 532 5.16 -9.16 -9.86
CA THR A 532 4.15 -8.80 -10.87
C THR A 532 3.49 -10.02 -11.51
N LEU A 533 2.22 -9.86 -11.92
CA LEU A 533 1.50 -10.83 -12.74
C LEU A 533 1.80 -10.69 -14.24
N ASP A 534 2.48 -9.63 -14.65
CA ASP A 534 2.88 -9.41 -16.04
C ASP A 534 3.93 -10.44 -16.47
N GLN A 535 3.54 -11.32 -17.39
CA GLN A 535 4.42 -12.36 -17.95
C GLN A 535 5.53 -11.78 -18.84
N ASN A 536 5.33 -10.58 -19.38
CA ASN A 536 6.26 -9.87 -20.26
C ASN A 536 7.25 -8.99 -19.51
N MET A 537 7.15 -8.93 -18.17
CA MET A 537 8.12 -8.22 -17.33
C MET A 537 9.53 -8.69 -17.66
N THR A 538 10.53 -7.83 -17.47
CA THR A 538 11.92 -8.13 -17.83
C THR A 538 12.81 -8.40 -16.62
N ARG A 539 12.23 -8.43 -15.41
CA ARG A 539 12.95 -8.78 -14.18
C ARG A 539 13.22 -10.29 -14.11
N ARG A 540 14.12 -10.66 -13.20
CA ARG A 540 14.37 -12.06 -12.83
C ARG A 540 13.07 -12.78 -12.47
N SER A 541 12.92 -14.02 -12.89
CA SER A 541 11.70 -14.82 -12.74
C SER A 541 11.26 -14.99 -11.27
N ILE A 542 12.18 -14.80 -10.30
CA ILE A 542 11.86 -14.76 -8.87
C ILE A 542 10.85 -13.66 -8.49
N TYR A 543 10.70 -12.63 -9.32
CA TYR A 543 9.74 -11.53 -9.12
C TYR A 543 8.37 -11.79 -9.77
N PHE A 544 8.10 -13.00 -10.26
CA PHE A 544 6.73 -13.35 -10.61
C PHE A 544 5.85 -13.41 -9.36
N PHE A 545 4.69 -12.76 -9.44
CA PHE A 545 3.66 -12.91 -8.42
C PHE A 545 2.95 -14.24 -8.61
N ILE A 546 3.06 -15.13 -7.62
CA ILE A 546 2.49 -16.47 -7.69
C ILE A 546 1.00 -16.43 -7.38
N LYS A 547 0.17 -16.45 -8.42
CA LYS A 547 -1.28 -16.66 -8.31
C LYS A 547 -1.63 -18.08 -8.74
N ARG A 548 -2.02 -18.91 -7.78
CA ARG A 548 -2.30 -20.36 -7.97
C ARG A 548 -3.32 -20.68 -9.06
N SER A 549 -4.24 -19.75 -9.33
CA SER A 549 -5.27 -19.91 -10.37
C SER A 549 -4.83 -19.39 -11.75
N GLN A 550 -3.63 -18.82 -11.87
CA GLN A 550 -3.12 -18.19 -13.07
C GLN A 550 -1.68 -18.66 -13.31
N LEU A 551 -1.56 -19.76 -14.03
CA LEU A 551 -0.28 -20.37 -14.38
C LEU A 551 0.40 -19.57 -15.50
N ILE A 552 1.73 -19.55 -15.51
CA ILE A 552 2.53 -18.93 -16.56
C ILE A 552 2.89 -20.01 -17.59
N PRO A 553 2.35 -19.99 -18.82
CA PRO A 553 2.47 -21.12 -19.75
C PRO A 553 3.92 -21.50 -20.07
N MET A 554 4.79 -20.52 -20.30
CA MET A 554 6.21 -20.77 -20.54
C MET A 554 6.84 -21.47 -19.33
N MET A 555 6.54 -21.05 -18.11
CA MET A 555 7.11 -21.67 -16.92
C MET A 555 6.64 -23.13 -16.80
N MET A 556 5.34 -23.37 -16.94
CA MET A 556 4.75 -24.71 -16.87
C MET A 556 5.35 -25.67 -17.90
N LEU A 557 5.63 -25.16 -19.12
CA LEU A 557 6.24 -25.93 -20.18
C LEU A 557 7.64 -26.46 -19.81
N PHE A 558 8.39 -25.74 -18.97
CA PHE A 558 9.72 -26.11 -18.48
C PHE A 558 9.67 -26.65 -17.03
N ASP A 559 8.60 -27.34 -16.68
CA ASP A 559 8.44 -28.09 -15.41
C ASP A 559 8.53 -27.22 -14.14
N TRP A 560 7.97 -26.00 -14.19
CA TRP A 560 7.88 -25.13 -13.00
C TRP A 560 7.17 -25.85 -11.84
N PRO A 561 7.65 -25.72 -10.58
CA PRO A 561 7.14 -26.51 -9.48
C PRO A 561 5.71 -26.10 -9.12
N GLU A 562 4.90 -27.09 -8.75
CA GLU A 562 3.58 -26.87 -8.15
C GLU A 562 3.70 -26.01 -6.89
N HIS A 563 2.80 -25.03 -6.74
CA HIS A 563 2.86 -24.01 -5.70
C HIS A 563 2.07 -24.35 -4.42
N LEU A 564 1.41 -25.52 -4.40
CA LEU A 564 0.63 -26.01 -3.26
C LEU A 564 1.42 -26.91 -2.31
N GLY A 565 2.43 -27.62 -2.81
CA GLY A 565 3.14 -28.67 -2.09
C GLY A 565 4.61 -28.35 -1.86
N SER A 566 5.22 -29.03 -0.88
CA SER A 566 6.68 -29.06 -0.74
C SER A 566 7.26 -30.03 -1.78
N ILE A 567 8.26 -29.58 -2.52
CA ILE A 567 8.94 -30.38 -3.54
C ILE A 567 10.42 -30.51 -3.15
N GLY A 568 10.88 -31.76 -2.98
CA GLY A 568 12.27 -32.05 -2.67
C GLY A 568 13.15 -32.17 -3.92
N GLN A 569 12.56 -32.55 -5.05
CA GLN A 569 13.22 -32.67 -6.34
C GLN A 569 12.23 -32.28 -7.43
N ARG A 570 12.63 -31.36 -8.30
CA ARG A 570 11.81 -30.94 -9.44
C ARG A 570 11.84 -32.01 -10.53
N SER A 571 10.71 -32.23 -11.18
CA SER A 571 10.65 -33.03 -12.40
C SER A 571 11.41 -32.32 -13.53
N SER A 572 12.04 -33.09 -14.41
CA SER A 572 12.65 -32.58 -15.62
C SER A 572 12.21 -33.46 -16.79
N THR A 573 11.36 -32.91 -17.65
CA THR A 573 10.87 -33.58 -18.85
C THR A 573 11.60 -33.08 -20.09
N THR A 574 11.70 -33.91 -21.11
CA THR A 574 12.15 -33.50 -22.45
C THR A 574 11.06 -33.87 -23.43
N ILE A 575 10.30 -32.85 -23.85
CA ILE A 575 9.13 -33.03 -24.72
C ILE A 575 9.22 -32.10 -25.94
N ALA A 576 8.69 -32.54 -27.08
CA ALA A 576 8.72 -31.78 -28.33
C ALA A 576 8.19 -30.33 -28.21
N PRO A 577 7.11 -30.05 -27.43
CA PRO A 577 6.64 -28.67 -27.23
C PRO A 577 7.69 -27.71 -26.65
N GLN A 578 8.64 -28.18 -25.84
CA GLN A 578 9.71 -27.33 -25.29
C GLN A 578 10.67 -26.86 -26.40
N ALA A 579 11.05 -27.75 -27.32
CA ALA A 579 11.88 -27.38 -28.47
C ALA A 579 11.12 -26.46 -29.43
N LEU A 580 9.83 -26.74 -29.68
CA LEU A 580 8.98 -25.90 -30.53
C LEU A 580 8.78 -24.48 -29.97
N MET A 581 8.85 -24.30 -28.65
CA MET A 581 8.81 -22.97 -28.05
C MET A 581 10.00 -22.11 -28.47
N PHE A 582 11.23 -22.66 -28.48
CA PHE A 582 12.38 -21.90 -28.97
C PHE A 582 12.31 -21.61 -30.47
N LEU A 583 11.78 -22.56 -31.26
CA LEU A 583 11.71 -22.43 -32.72
C LEU A 583 10.59 -21.49 -33.20
N ASN A 584 9.46 -21.41 -32.50
CA ASN A 584 8.26 -20.75 -33.03
C ASN A 584 7.68 -19.66 -32.14
N SER A 585 8.17 -19.48 -30.90
CA SER A 585 7.55 -18.50 -30.01
C SER A 585 7.93 -17.08 -30.38
N GLN A 586 6.94 -16.19 -30.34
CA GLN A 586 7.14 -14.75 -30.55
C GLN A 586 8.13 -14.15 -29.53
N PRO A 587 8.06 -14.47 -28.21
CA PRO A 587 9.08 -14.00 -27.26
C PRO A 587 10.49 -14.52 -27.60
N GLY A 588 10.63 -15.79 -27.98
CA GLY A 588 11.92 -16.36 -28.38
C GLY A 588 12.54 -15.62 -29.56
N ARG A 589 11.74 -15.33 -30.59
CA ARG A 589 12.17 -14.53 -31.75
C ARG A 589 12.56 -13.10 -31.35
N GLN A 590 11.81 -12.45 -30.47
CA GLN A 590 12.11 -11.11 -29.99
C GLN A 590 13.42 -11.05 -29.19
N TYR A 591 13.72 -12.08 -28.40
CA TYR A 591 14.99 -12.16 -27.67
C TYR A 591 16.15 -12.42 -28.63
N ALA A 592 16.00 -13.34 -29.59
CA ALA A 592 17.00 -13.58 -30.63
C ALA A 592 17.31 -12.31 -31.43
N GLN A 593 16.27 -11.53 -31.78
CA GLN A 593 16.43 -10.26 -32.50
C GLN A 593 17.21 -9.25 -31.67
N ALA A 594 16.92 -9.16 -30.37
CA ALA A 594 17.64 -8.27 -29.46
C ALA A 594 19.12 -8.69 -29.26
N VAL A 595 19.43 -9.99 -29.30
CA VAL A 595 20.83 -10.46 -29.36
C VAL A 595 21.47 -10.02 -30.67
N ALA A 596 20.83 -10.26 -31.82
CA ALA A 596 21.36 -9.95 -33.14
C ALA A 596 21.68 -8.45 -33.33
N THR A 597 20.83 -7.56 -32.82
CA THR A 597 21.05 -6.10 -32.84
C THR A 597 22.28 -5.65 -32.02
N ARG A 598 22.75 -6.49 -31.08
CA ARG A 598 23.91 -6.20 -30.22
C ARG A 598 25.22 -6.77 -30.76
N LEU A 599 25.19 -7.51 -31.86
CA LEU A 599 26.39 -8.02 -32.51
C LEU A 599 27.06 -6.91 -33.33
N SER A 600 28.37 -7.01 -33.56
CA SER A 600 29.16 -5.99 -34.26
C SER A 600 28.66 -5.62 -35.66
N GLN A 601 28.04 -6.57 -36.37
CA GLN A 601 27.63 -6.45 -37.78
C GLN A 601 28.77 -6.14 -38.77
N GLU A 602 30.03 -6.19 -38.32
CA GLU A 602 31.21 -5.86 -39.15
C GLU A 602 31.60 -6.98 -40.13
N SER A 603 31.56 -8.24 -39.67
CA SER A 603 31.80 -9.41 -40.52
C SER A 603 30.96 -10.62 -40.07
N PRO A 604 30.58 -11.54 -40.99
CA PRO A 604 29.90 -12.78 -40.62
C PRO A 604 30.67 -13.60 -39.58
N GLU A 605 31.98 -13.75 -39.74
CA GLU A 605 32.82 -14.55 -38.84
C GLU A 605 32.87 -13.95 -37.43
N LEU A 606 33.03 -12.62 -37.33
CA LEU A 606 33.02 -11.92 -36.04
C LEU A 606 31.67 -12.08 -35.33
N ASN A 607 30.56 -11.93 -36.07
CA ASN A 607 29.22 -12.12 -35.52
C ASN A 607 28.97 -13.55 -35.04
N VAL A 608 29.49 -14.56 -35.75
CA VAL A 608 29.41 -15.96 -35.31
C VAL A 608 30.18 -16.15 -34.00
N VAL A 609 31.43 -15.70 -33.93
CA VAL A 609 32.25 -15.83 -32.70
C VAL A 609 31.59 -15.11 -31.52
N GLU A 610 31.08 -13.90 -31.75
CA GLU A 610 30.41 -13.10 -30.74
C GLU A 610 29.09 -13.74 -30.28
N GLY A 611 28.27 -14.24 -31.22
CA GLY A 611 27.01 -14.92 -30.95
C GLY A 611 27.20 -16.16 -30.07
N TYR A 612 28.16 -17.02 -30.42
CA TYR A 612 28.52 -18.22 -29.62
C TYR A 612 28.97 -17.84 -28.20
N ARG A 613 29.84 -16.83 -28.06
CA ARG A 613 30.31 -16.38 -26.74
C ARG A 613 29.18 -15.79 -25.89
N ARG A 614 28.28 -15.03 -26.51
CA ARG A 614 27.15 -14.39 -25.81
C ARG A 614 26.08 -15.39 -25.39
N VAL A 615 25.73 -16.34 -26.26
CA VAL A 615 24.60 -17.26 -26.05
C VAL A 615 25.04 -18.54 -25.33
N LEU A 616 26.20 -19.10 -25.68
CA LEU A 616 26.68 -20.40 -25.19
C LEU A 616 27.90 -20.31 -24.26
N ALA A 617 28.41 -19.11 -23.99
CA ALA A 617 29.59 -18.87 -23.14
C ALA A 617 30.88 -19.61 -23.58
N ARG A 618 30.97 -20.01 -24.85
CA ARG A 618 32.17 -20.62 -25.46
C ARG A 618 32.43 -20.09 -26.86
N GLY A 619 33.61 -20.38 -27.40
CA GLY A 619 33.87 -20.15 -28.83
C GLY A 619 33.25 -21.23 -29.72
N PRO A 620 32.93 -20.92 -30.99
CA PRO A 620 32.62 -21.94 -31.98
C PRO A 620 33.87 -22.74 -32.35
N THR A 621 33.69 -24.00 -32.69
CA THR A 621 34.71 -24.83 -33.36
C THR A 621 34.90 -24.38 -34.80
N GLN A 622 36.00 -24.79 -35.44
CA GLN A 622 36.26 -24.43 -36.85
C GLN A 622 35.13 -24.89 -37.80
N GLN A 623 34.55 -26.07 -37.53
CA GLN A 623 33.42 -26.59 -38.29
C GLN A 623 32.15 -25.77 -38.05
N GLU A 624 31.86 -25.40 -36.80
CA GLU A 624 30.72 -24.55 -36.44
C GLU A 624 30.85 -23.14 -37.06
N THR A 625 32.05 -22.57 -37.08
CA THR A 625 32.30 -21.28 -37.74
C THR A 625 32.00 -21.36 -39.22
N ALA A 626 32.53 -22.37 -39.92
CA ALA A 626 32.29 -22.53 -41.35
C ALA A 626 30.79 -22.70 -41.66
N LEU A 627 30.09 -23.57 -40.92
CA LEU A 627 28.66 -23.81 -41.12
C LEU A 627 27.82 -22.56 -40.83
N ALA A 628 28.09 -21.85 -39.75
CA ALA A 628 27.33 -20.66 -39.37
C ALA A 628 27.58 -19.48 -40.33
N THR A 629 28.81 -19.30 -40.82
CA THR A 629 29.11 -18.29 -41.84
C THR A 629 28.38 -18.59 -43.16
N THR A 630 28.46 -19.82 -43.66
CA THR A 630 27.72 -20.23 -44.87
C THR A 630 26.21 -20.07 -44.70
N PHE A 631 25.68 -20.40 -43.52
CA PHE A 631 24.27 -20.18 -43.20
C PHE A 631 23.88 -18.70 -43.29
N LEU A 632 24.64 -17.80 -42.66
CA LEU A 632 24.36 -16.36 -42.68
C LEU A 632 24.36 -15.79 -44.11
N GLU A 633 25.33 -16.17 -44.93
CA GLU A 633 25.44 -15.71 -46.32
C GLU A 633 24.26 -16.18 -47.18
N THR A 634 23.90 -17.46 -47.04
CA THR A 634 22.77 -18.07 -47.77
C THR A 634 21.46 -17.42 -47.36
N GLN A 635 21.23 -17.28 -46.06
CA GLN A 635 19.99 -16.74 -45.49
C GLN A 635 19.81 -15.25 -45.82
N ALA A 636 20.89 -14.45 -45.73
CA ALA A 636 20.86 -13.04 -46.11
C ALA A 636 20.60 -12.87 -47.61
N THR A 637 21.07 -13.79 -48.46
CA THR A 637 20.77 -13.79 -49.91
C THR A 637 19.30 -14.06 -50.16
N HIS A 638 18.73 -15.07 -49.50
CA HIS A 638 17.31 -15.38 -49.60
C HIS A 638 16.43 -14.20 -49.15
N TYR A 639 16.77 -13.52 -48.05
CA TYR A 639 16.02 -12.36 -47.59
C TYR A 639 16.18 -11.12 -48.48
N ARG A 640 17.31 -10.98 -49.17
CA ARG A 640 17.47 -9.96 -50.23
C ARG A 640 16.52 -10.23 -51.40
N GLU A 641 16.39 -11.47 -51.84
CA GLU A 641 15.45 -11.86 -52.91
C GLU A 641 13.97 -11.62 -52.53
N GLN A 642 13.64 -11.74 -51.24
CA GLN A 642 12.32 -11.45 -50.70
C GLN A 642 12.05 -9.95 -50.42
N ASN A 643 13.01 -9.06 -50.70
CA ASN A 643 12.92 -7.62 -50.43
C ASN A 643 12.64 -7.25 -48.95
N LEU A 644 13.25 -7.97 -47.99
CA LEU A 644 13.21 -7.56 -46.59
C LEU A 644 14.02 -6.28 -46.36
N ALA A 645 13.59 -5.44 -45.41
CA ALA A 645 14.22 -4.15 -45.12
C ALA A 645 15.66 -4.27 -44.58
N ASP A 646 15.94 -5.29 -43.75
CA ASP A 646 17.28 -5.58 -43.23
C ASP A 646 17.58 -7.10 -43.31
N PRO A 647 18.03 -7.58 -44.48
CA PRO A 647 18.32 -9.01 -44.70
C PRO A 647 19.43 -9.55 -43.80
N THR A 648 20.44 -8.73 -43.49
CA THR A 648 21.59 -9.12 -42.66
C THR A 648 21.14 -9.34 -41.22
N LEU A 649 20.40 -8.38 -40.66
CA LEU A 649 19.87 -8.50 -39.30
C LEU A 649 18.87 -9.66 -39.17
N ALA A 650 18.05 -9.90 -40.20
CA ALA A 650 17.13 -11.04 -40.23
C ALA A 650 17.90 -12.39 -40.18
N ALA A 651 18.96 -12.54 -40.99
CA ALA A 651 19.81 -13.72 -40.97
C ALA A 651 20.55 -13.91 -39.63
N LEU A 652 21.06 -12.82 -39.04
CA LEU A 652 21.67 -12.87 -37.70
C LEU A 652 20.66 -13.27 -36.62
N THR A 653 19.41 -12.86 -36.77
CA THR A 653 18.33 -13.23 -35.85
C THR A 653 18.03 -14.72 -35.94
N ASP A 654 18.01 -15.30 -37.14
CA ASP A 654 17.87 -16.75 -37.33
C ASP A 654 19.03 -17.51 -36.68
N LEU A 655 20.27 -17.04 -36.84
CA LEU A 655 21.42 -17.65 -36.18
C LEU A 655 21.30 -17.58 -34.65
N CYS A 656 20.97 -16.42 -34.09
CA CYS A 656 20.79 -16.26 -32.64
C CYS A 656 19.66 -17.16 -32.10
N GLN A 657 18.57 -17.31 -32.86
CA GLN A 657 17.47 -18.20 -32.51
C GLN A 657 17.91 -19.67 -32.54
N ALA A 658 18.70 -20.08 -33.54
CA ALA A 658 19.25 -21.42 -33.62
C ALA A 658 20.15 -21.71 -32.41
N LEU A 659 21.04 -20.78 -32.03
CA LEU A 659 21.92 -20.91 -30.86
C LEU A 659 21.12 -21.05 -29.56
N MET A 660 20.07 -20.23 -29.36
CA MET A 660 19.18 -20.35 -28.19
C MET A 660 18.37 -21.66 -28.17
N SER A 661 18.19 -22.29 -29.33
CA SER A 661 17.48 -23.57 -29.46
C SER A 661 18.38 -24.79 -29.22
N MET A 662 19.70 -24.59 -29.05
CA MET A 662 20.64 -25.68 -28.82
C MET A 662 20.49 -26.25 -27.40
N ASN A 663 20.77 -27.55 -27.24
CA ASN A 663 20.80 -28.20 -25.92
C ASN A 663 21.77 -27.49 -24.98
N GLU A 664 22.90 -26.99 -25.49
CA GLU A 664 23.91 -26.25 -24.69
C GLU A 664 23.37 -24.96 -24.06
N PHE A 665 22.28 -24.39 -24.58
CA PHE A 665 21.63 -23.23 -23.98
C PHE A 665 20.79 -23.60 -22.74
N VAL A 666 20.27 -24.82 -22.70
CA VAL A 666 19.34 -25.29 -21.65
C VAL A 666 19.94 -26.34 -20.72
N TYR A 667 21.17 -26.81 -20.97
CA TYR A 667 21.88 -27.75 -20.12
C TYR A 667 23.22 -27.17 -19.65
N ILE A 668 23.53 -27.35 -18.36
CA ILE A 668 24.86 -27.12 -17.82
C ILE A 668 25.67 -28.40 -18.04
N PRO A 669 26.83 -28.31 -18.74
CA PRO A 669 27.70 -29.44 -18.99
C PRO A 669 28.43 -29.87 -17.74
#